data_AF-A0A3M6V2M3-F1
#
_entry.id   AF-A0A3M6V2M3-F1
#
_cell.length_a   1.000
_cell.length_b   1.000
_cell.length_c   1.000
_cell.angle_alpha   90.00
_cell.angle_beta   90.00
_cell.angle_gamma   90.00
#
_symmetry.space_group_name_H-M   'P 1'
#
loop_
_entity.id
_entity.type
_entity.pdbx_description
1 polymer ?
#
loop_
_entity_poly.entity_id
_entity_poly.type
_entity_poly.pdbx_seq_one_letter_code
_entity_poly.pdbx_strand_id
1 'polypeptide(L)'
;MASDFKYSKQNQQVVRQGFLWCMAAIYLFAFTSLYVQIPGLYGHNGLLPASYILHDFSSCIDKSAACPLWASSGECIRNTGWMVQNCMKSCNSCQALDTSVSGLFWNTPTLLWVTPYLGLDTPTGMEFLCVVGILLSLILLVSQRCRNCLTYLMLWFLYYSMLPGCTPVGIRISCLSGCSLEHCFCTLENWKTNIVQVQMYISRHHDNVTLWLVKWLLFRLMFASGVVKLTYMDKTWWDLSALNWHYESQCIPTPVAWYFQKLPVWFHRLSVVMTYVIEIGIPFLAFAPVRILRVFVYCSEVFLQLLILLTGNYNFFNLLTIVLCISLLDDKCILSRMQCFLCRRCMRSSCCHAASQRTTVKPRTGYSEVKQEESLEEDVEGKMGSRSDKDLEATESENTPSSEERNTASKGNTSAEESSTTSQLVEYVLHWMNSRHENSKFIQAIEFLHSKIFGWMKLASILITFLLVLIIIIVCTIKWFSIKITKDEPIHCETAFTPEQLVNTVQLATQFALWMGFLSLLIEILGAFTRCLLEQCSKRSKVWQLFQCFIWSVVSLMMFSVSLYSFTAVDRVVQRSLPKTFVNMYRHTAYLELTNAYGLFRSMTGVGGRPELIIIGSNSLDGPWEEYNFLYKPGNLYQPPPFVVAADKFPLPIGEASRAWGKSGKTPHQPRLDWQMWFAALESYSENPWFLSLIHKLMKGQTDVLQLMGQNPFKESPPRFIRAQLYLYHYTRNTSSLWQVLFHPSGEKAWWTREFNREYLPFVVNNSSLSTLENMLEKKRIYRPNFKPENTWGFLYALIRNLREAHRRIAPTTLINTLLFIVVTCLVLKVWWRRTGRNTLSLFRVHDKSEATSKASDREEDTDIADESTNKNVSRWKRINVTGCMDKLREMSRVLCEKITTWCGFVFCKPQESYQRCLMLWKTRMPSVKKKA
;
A
#
# COMPACT_ATOMS: atom_id res chain seq x y z
N MET A 1 29.11 19.34 11.03
CA MET A 1 28.41 19.27 9.71
C MET A 1 28.86 18.09 8.83
N ALA A 2 30.16 17.79 8.70
CA ALA A 2 30.63 16.64 7.91
C ALA A 2 30.29 15.25 8.50
N SER A 3 30.11 15.14 9.83
CA SER A 3 29.73 13.89 10.53
C SER A 3 28.26 13.51 10.36
N ASP A 4 27.35 14.48 10.27
CA ASP A 4 25.92 14.26 9.97
C ASP A 4 25.71 13.79 8.50
N PHE A 5 26.63 14.15 7.60
CA PHE A 5 26.62 13.69 6.20
C PHE A 5 27.04 12.22 6.05
N LYS A 6 27.95 11.72 6.89
CA LYS A 6 28.46 10.34 6.81
C LYS A 6 27.44 9.29 7.26
N TYR A 7 26.49 9.67 8.12
CA TYR A 7 25.40 8.81 8.65
C TYR A 7 24.07 8.90 7.88
N SER A 8 24.03 9.63 6.75
CA SER A 8 22.88 9.76 5.85
C SER A 8 22.84 8.72 4.72
N LYS A 9 23.74 7.73 4.72
CA LYS A 9 24.03 6.91 3.54
C LYS A 9 22.90 5.98 3.07
N GLN A 10 21.84 5.73 3.85
CA GLN A 10 20.81 4.70 3.54
C GLN A 10 19.45 5.02 4.20
N ASN A 11 18.65 5.94 3.66
CA ASN A 11 17.40 6.38 4.34
C ASN A 11 16.07 5.88 3.76
N GLN A 12 16.00 5.23 2.57
CA GLN A 12 14.71 4.87 1.95
C GLN A 12 14.63 3.50 1.23
N GLN A 13 15.60 2.61 1.40
CA GLN A 13 15.55 1.29 0.73
C GLN A 13 14.48 0.37 1.33
N VAL A 14 14.34 0.36 2.66
CA VAL A 14 13.34 -0.48 3.34
C VAL A 14 11.94 0.05 3.04
N VAL A 15 11.78 1.38 3.09
CA VAL A 15 10.53 2.07 2.74
C VAL A 15 10.09 1.72 1.32
N ARG A 16 10.98 1.86 0.32
CA ARG A 16 10.68 1.51 -1.08
C ARG A 16 10.28 0.05 -1.23
N GLN A 17 11.04 -0.87 -0.62
CA GLN A 17 10.75 -2.31 -0.72
C GLN A 17 9.43 -2.67 -0.03
N GLY A 18 9.09 -1.99 1.07
CA GLY A 18 7.81 -2.13 1.75
C GLY A 18 6.65 -1.62 0.89
N PHE A 19 6.80 -0.42 0.32
CA PHE A 19 5.83 0.17 -0.62
C PHE A 19 5.54 -0.78 -1.80
N LEU A 20 6.60 -1.23 -2.50
CA LEU A 20 6.46 -2.15 -3.64
C LEU A 20 5.80 -3.46 -3.21
N TRP A 21 6.20 -4.04 -2.07
CA TRP A 21 5.58 -5.27 -1.58
C TRP A 21 4.06 -5.11 -1.34
N CYS A 22 3.65 -4.01 -0.71
CA CYS A 22 2.23 -3.75 -0.46
C CYS A 22 1.47 -3.49 -1.77
N MET A 23 2.08 -2.79 -2.73
CA MET A 23 1.50 -2.62 -4.07
C MET A 23 1.27 -3.96 -4.78
N ALA A 24 2.21 -4.91 -4.69
CA ALA A 24 2.04 -6.25 -5.25
C ALA A 24 0.88 -7.02 -4.59
N ALA A 25 0.66 -6.83 -3.28
CA ALA A 25 -0.49 -7.42 -2.59
C ALA A 25 -1.81 -6.82 -3.08
N ILE A 26 -1.87 -5.50 -3.29
CA ILE A 26 -3.07 -4.84 -3.83
C ILE A 26 -3.38 -5.36 -5.25
N TYR A 27 -2.37 -5.52 -6.11
CA TYR A 27 -2.58 -6.10 -7.44
C TYR A 27 -3.09 -7.53 -7.38
N LEU A 28 -2.54 -8.37 -6.48
CA LEU A 28 -3.04 -9.72 -6.26
C LEU A 28 -4.54 -9.71 -5.93
N PHE A 29 -4.96 -8.85 -5.01
CA PHE A 29 -6.37 -8.73 -4.63
C PHE A 29 -7.24 -8.19 -5.78
N ALA A 30 -6.75 -7.20 -6.51
CA ALA A 30 -7.48 -6.57 -7.61
C ALA A 30 -7.75 -7.55 -8.75
N PHE A 31 -6.72 -8.28 -9.21
CA PHE A 31 -6.87 -9.27 -10.27
C PHE A 31 -7.73 -10.45 -9.83
N THR A 32 -7.52 -10.97 -8.60
CA THR A 32 -8.32 -12.09 -8.09
C THR A 32 -9.79 -11.70 -7.92
N SER A 33 -10.06 -10.48 -7.43
CA SER A 33 -11.43 -9.97 -7.29
C SER A 33 -12.12 -9.76 -8.63
N LEU A 34 -11.40 -9.32 -9.68
CA LEU A 34 -11.96 -9.19 -11.02
C LEU A 34 -12.20 -10.57 -11.66
N TYR A 35 -11.23 -11.47 -11.59
CA TYR A 35 -11.24 -12.80 -12.20
C TYR A 35 -12.54 -13.56 -11.93
N VAL A 36 -12.93 -13.66 -10.66
CA VAL A 36 -14.12 -14.40 -10.23
C VAL A 36 -15.45 -13.78 -10.69
N GLN A 37 -15.46 -12.52 -11.10
CA GLN A 37 -16.67 -11.81 -11.54
C GLN A 37 -16.77 -11.67 -13.06
N ILE A 38 -15.71 -11.96 -13.83
CA ILE A 38 -15.70 -11.80 -15.29
C ILE A 38 -16.85 -12.57 -15.96
N PRO A 39 -17.11 -13.86 -15.67
CA PRO A 39 -18.18 -14.60 -16.36
C PRO A 39 -19.56 -13.94 -16.26
N GLY A 40 -19.94 -13.47 -15.07
CA GLY A 40 -21.25 -12.85 -14.84
C GLY A 40 -21.34 -11.38 -15.27
N LEU A 41 -20.23 -10.64 -15.22
CA LEU A 41 -20.22 -9.23 -15.61
C LEU A 41 -19.98 -9.03 -17.10
N TYR A 42 -18.90 -9.63 -17.63
CA TYR A 42 -18.33 -9.32 -18.94
C TYR A 42 -18.26 -10.52 -19.89
N GLY A 43 -18.68 -11.70 -19.44
CA GLY A 43 -18.82 -12.88 -20.29
C GLY A 43 -19.84 -12.69 -21.40
N HIS A 44 -19.85 -13.60 -22.39
CA HIS A 44 -20.83 -13.57 -23.49
C HIS A 44 -22.29 -13.55 -22.99
N ASN A 45 -22.53 -14.22 -21.86
CA ASN A 45 -23.83 -14.26 -21.20
C ASN A 45 -23.96 -13.28 -20.03
N GLY A 46 -22.94 -12.47 -19.75
CA GLY A 46 -22.90 -11.54 -18.63
C GLY A 46 -23.79 -10.32 -18.83
N LEU A 47 -23.74 -9.40 -17.86
CA LEU A 47 -24.51 -8.15 -17.86
C LEU A 47 -24.12 -7.21 -19.00
N LEU A 48 -22.82 -7.08 -19.25
CA LEU A 48 -22.21 -6.20 -20.24
C LEU A 48 -21.12 -6.96 -21.00
N PRO A 49 -21.47 -7.75 -22.03
CA PRO A 49 -20.48 -8.54 -22.76
C PRO A 49 -19.33 -7.69 -23.30
N ALA A 50 -18.09 -8.04 -22.92
CA ALA A 50 -16.89 -7.29 -23.30
C ALA A 50 -16.66 -7.25 -24.83
N SER A 51 -17.06 -8.31 -25.53
CA SER A 51 -17.00 -8.40 -26.99
C SER A 51 -17.84 -7.32 -27.68
N TYR A 52 -18.98 -6.92 -27.10
CA TYR A 52 -19.82 -5.86 -27.67
C TYR A 52 -19.16 -4.50 -27.53
N ILE A 53 -18.54 -4.25 -26.37
CA ILE A 53 -17.82 -3.01 -26.08
C ILE A 53 -16.61 -2.87 -27.01
N LEU A 54 -15.82 -3.92 -27.21
CA LEU A 54 -14.70 -3.90 -28.16
C LEU A 54 -15.18 -3.70 -29.59
N HIS A 55 -16.23 -4.39 -30.01
CA HIS A 55 -16.79 -4.20 -31.34
C HIS A 55 -17.24 -2.74 -31.58
N ASP A 56 -17.77 -2.07 -30.57
CA ASP A 56 -18.15 -0.65 -30.67
C ASP A 56 -16.95 0.30 -30.89
N PHE A 57 -15.76 -0.07 -30.41
CA PHE A 57 -14.54 0.68 -30.67
C PHE A 57 -13.97 0.43 -32.07
N SER A 58 -14.19 -0.75 -32.65
CA SER A 58 -13.67 -1.12 -33.98
C SER A 58 -14.65 -0.90 -35.13
N SER A 59 -15.87 -0.43 -34.86
CA SER A 59 -16.91 -0.23 -35.89
C SER A 59 -17.22 1.25 -36.14
N CYS A 60 -17.51 1.60 -37.39
CA CYS A 60 -17.92 2.97 -37.71
C CYS A 60 -19.38 3.20 -37.31
N ILE A 61 -19.57 3.79 -36.13
CA ILE A 61 -20.89 4.08 -35.57
C ILE A 61 -20.92 5.45 -34.89
N ASP A 62 -22.12 6.01 -34.79
CA ASP A 62 -22.38 7.17 -33.95
C ASP A 62 -22.55 6.72 -32.49
N LYS A 63 -21.78 7.29 -31.57
CA LYS A 63 -21.81 6.99 -30.13
C LYS A 63 -23.00 7.67 -29.43
N SER A 64 -23.53 8.75 -29.98
CA SER A 64 -24.70 9.46 -29.47
C SER A 64 -25.88 9.35 -30.45
N ALA A 65 -27.09 9.17 -29.91
CA ALA A 65 -28.32 9.25 -30.70
C ALA A 65 -28.57 10.67 -31.27
N ALA A 66 -27.95 11.70 -30.69
CA ALA A 66 -28.05 13.08 -31.16
C ALA A 66 -27.04 13.42 -32.28
N CYS A 67 -26.14 12.50 -32.64
CA CYS A 67 -25.16 12.72 -33.71
C CYS A 67 -25.76 13.17 -35.05
N PRO A 68 -26.88 12.60 -35.54
CA PRO A 68 -27.50 13.07 -36.78
C PRO A 68 -27.99 14.52 -36.68
N LEU A 69 -28.57 14.90 -35.52
CA LEU A 69 -29.04 16.26 -35.27
C LEU A 69 -27.88 17.26 -35.23
N TRP A 70 -26.80 16.93 -34.51
CA TRP A 70 -25.61 17.78 -34.45
C TRP A 70 -24.92 17.90 -35.81
N ALA A 71 -24.84 16.80 -36.57
CA ALA A 71 -24.33 16.82 -37.93
C ALA A 71 -25.18 17.74 -38.83
N SER A 72 -26.51 17.65 -38.75
CA SER A 72 -27.41 18.55 -39.49
C SER A 72 -27.33 20.02 -39.04
N SER A 73 -26.89 20.27 -37.80
CA SER A 73 -26.66 21.62 -37.24
C SER A 73 -25.30 22.21 -37.64
N GLY A 74 -24.50 21.49 -38.44
CA GLY A 74 -23.17 21.93 -38.88
C GLY A 74 -22.04 21.68 -37.88
N GLU A 75 -22.26 20.89 -36.82
CA GLU A 75 -21.24 20.61 -35.80
C GLU A 75 -20.07 19.79 -36.33
N CYS A 76 -20.25 19.02 -37.42
CA CYS A 76 -19.16 18.29 -38.05
C CYS A 76 -18.02 19.22 -38.50
N ILE A 77 -18.32 20.49 -38.82
CA ILE A 77 -17.32 21.51 -39.24
C ILE A 77 -16.90 22.38 -38.04
N ARG A 78 -17.84 22.75 -37.17
CA ARG A 78 -17.56 23.62 -36.01
C ARG A 78 -16.78 22.91 -34.90
N ASN A 79 -17.02 21.62 -34.73
CA ASN A 79 -16.47 20.78 -33.66
C ASN A 79 -15.91 19.46 -34.23
N THR A 80 -15.07 19.58 -35.27
CA THR A 80 -14.48 18.45 -36.00
C THR A 80 -13.85 17.41 -35.08
N GLY A 81 -13.01 17.83 -34.12
CA GLY A 81 -12.26 16.91 -33.26
C GLY A 81 -13.14 15.98 -32.43
N TRP A 82 -14.24 16.50 -31.85
CA TRP A 82 -15.16 15.69 -31.07
C TRP A 82 -16.10 14.88 -31.96
N MET A 83 -16.63 15.50 -33.02
CA MET A 83 -17.61 14.89 -33.92
C MET A 83 -17.01 13.75 -34.73
N VAL A 84 -15.76 13.85 -35.21
CA VAL A 84 -15.08 12.77 -35.94
C VAL A 84 -14.87 11.54 -35.05
N GLN A 85 -14.70 11.70 -33.73
CA GLN A 85 -14.46 10.55 -32.83
C GLN A 85 -15.74 9.93 -32.26
N ASN A 86 -16.83 10.70 -32.18
CA ASN A 86 -18.06 10.28 -31.52
C ASN A 86 -19.26 10.17 -32.46
N CYS A 87 -19.21 10.81 -33.62
CA CYS A 87 -20.28 10.87 -34.63
C CYS A 87 -19.73 10.52 -36.02
N MET A 88 -18.89 9.48 -36.09
CA MET A 88 -18.16 9.06 -37.29
C MET A 88 -19.08 8.80 -38.48
N LYS A 89 -20.24 8.18 -38.24
CA LYS A 89 -21.18 7.79 -39.28
C LYS A 89 -21.95 9.01 -39.77
N SER A 90 -22.47 9.83 -38.85
CA SER A 90 -23.20 11.07 -39.19
C SER A 90 -22.34 12.11 -39.90
N CYS A 91 -21.04 12.18 -39.60
CA CYS A 91 -20.09 13.08 -40.27
C CYS A 91 -19.33 12.44 -41.44
N ASN A 92 -19.74 11.27 -41.93
CA ASN A 92 -19.10 10.54 -43.04
C ASN A 92 -17.57 10.34 -42.88
N SER A 93 -17.10 10.25 -41.64
CA SER A 93 -15.67 10.18 -41.30
C SER A 93 -15.16 8.75 -41.08
N CYS A 94 -15.93 7.72 -41.49
CA CYS A 94 -15.59 6.31 -41.32
C CYS A 94 -14.25 5.91 -41.95
N GLN A 95 -13.83 6.59 -43.02
CA GLN A 95 -12.56 6.31 -43.70
C GLN A 95 -11.33 6.61 -42.84
N ALA A 96 -11.48 7.44 -41.80
CA ALA A 96 -10.41 7.72 -40.84
C ALA A 96 -10.26 6.64 -39.76
N LEU A 97 -11.13 5.63 -39.72
CA LEU A 97 -11.05 4.54 -38.74
C LEU A 97 -10.01 3.51 -39.18
N ASP A 98 -8.81 3.60 -38.60
CA ASP A 98 -7.80 2.56 -38.75
C ASP A 98 -8.18 1.32 -37.91
N THR A 99 -8.60 0.26 -38.61
CA THR A 99 -8.98 -1.04 -38.03
C THR A 99 -7.79 -1.97 -37.84
N SER A 100 -6.58 -1.55 -38.21
CA SER A 100 -5.37 -2.30 -37.87
C SER A 100 -5.21 -2.40 -36.35
N VAL A 101 -4.60 -3.49 -35.88
CA VAL A 101 -4.32 -3.67 -34.44
C VAL A 101 -3.52 -2.49 -33.88
N SER A 102 -2.61 -1.93 -34.68
CA SER A 102 -1.84 -0.73 -34.31
C SER A 102 -2.76 0.48 -34.14
N GLY A 103 -3.62 0.78 -35.12
CA GLY A 103 -4.57 1.90 -35.05
C GLY A 103 -5.54 1.79 -33.87
N LEU A 104 -6.12 0.61 -33.68
CA LEU A 104 -7.02 0.34 -32.55
C LEU A 104 -6.32 0.47 -31.20
N PHE A 105 -5.05 0.06 -31.11
CA PHE A 105 -4.26 0.18 -29.90
C PHE A 105 -3.94 1.64 -29.53
N TRP A 106 -3.62 2.48 -30.50
CA TRP A 106 -3.37 3.92 -30.25
C TRP A 106 -4.63 4.66 -29.82
N ASN A 107 -5.80 4.27 -30.34
CA ASN A 107 -7.09 4.83 -29.93
C ASN A 107 -7.56 4.30 -28.57
N THR A 108 -7.39 3.00 -28.34
CA THR A 108 -7.81 2.29 -27.12
C THR A 108 -6.71 1.30 -26.71
N PRO A 109 -5.76 1.71 -25.84
CA PRO A 109 -4.62 0.88 -25.49
C PRO A 109 -5.05 -0.30 -24.60
N THR A 110 -5.45 -1.40 -25.22
CA THR A 110 -5.79 -2.66 -24.53
C THR A 110 -5.12 -3.86 -25.20
N LEU A 111 -4.60 -4.76 -24.36
CA LEU A 111 -4.12 -6.07 -24.79
C LEU A 111 -5.24 -6.99 -25.32
N LEU A 112 -6.52 -6.66 -25.09
CA LEU A 112 -7.63 -7.48 -25.57
C LEU A 112 -7.68 -7.58 -27.09
N TRP A 113 -7.21 -6.57 -27.82
CA TRP A 113 -7.08 -6.62 -29.28
C TRP A 113 -6.17 -7.75 -29.78
N VAL A 114 -5.21 -8.19 -28.95
CA VAL A 114 -4.26 -9.26 -29.29
C VAL A 114 -4.80 -10.64 -28.92
N THR A 115 -5.78 -10.73 -28.02
CA THR A 115 -6.27 -12.01 -27.49
C THR A 115 -6.88 -12.95 -28.55
N PRO A 116 -7.61 -12.48 -29.57
CA PRO A 116 -8.10 -13.35 -30.64
C PRO A 116 -6.97 -14.04 -31.43
N TYR A 117 -5.81 -13.38 -31.59
CA TYR A 117 -4.63 -13.98 -32.25
C TYR A 117 -4.01 -15.13 -31.44
N LEU A 118 -4.28 -15.18 -30.13
CA LEU A 118 -3.88 -16.29 -29.26
C LEU A 118 -4.92 -17.43 -29.23
N GLY A 119 -5.98 -17.35 -30.05
CA GLY A 119 -7.08 -18.31 -30.06
C GLY A 119 -8.04 -18.17 -28.87
N LEU A 120 -7.99 -17.04 -28.16
CA LEU A 120 -8.86 -16.74 -27.02
C LEU A 120 -9.99 -15.79 -27.44
N ASP A 121 -11.21 -16.09 -27.01
CA ASP A 121 -12.31 -15.14 -27.09
C ASP A 121 -12.12 -14.01 -26.08
N THR A 122 -12.65 -12.82 -26.37
CA THR A 122 -12.52 -11.61 -25.54
C THR A 122 -12.69 -11.87 -24.01
N PRO A 123 -13.76 -12.52 -23.50
CA PRO A 123 -13.91 -12.77 -22.06
C PRO A 123 -12.85 -13.71 -21.48
N THR A 124 -12.49 -14.78 -22.19
CA THR A 124 -11.41 -15.69 -21.75
C THR A 124 -10.05 -15.01 -21.86
N GLY A 125 -9.88 -14.08 -22.80
CA GLY A 125 -8.74 -13.16 -22.87
C GLY A 125 -8.61 -12.30 -21.62
N MET A 126 -9.70 -11.72 -21.12
CA MET A 126 -9.70 -10.98 -19.85
C MET A 126 -9.31 -11.87 -18.66
N GLU A 127 -9.81 -13.11 -18.62
CA GLU A 127 -9.44 -14.07 -17.59
C GLU A 127 -7.97 -14.47 -17.65
N PHE A 128 -7.45 -14.72 -18.85
CA PHE A 128 -6.04 -15.00 -19.08
C PHE A 128 -5.16 -13.86 -18.56
N LEU A 129 -5.47 -12.61 -18.91
CA LEU A 129 -4.75 -11.44 -18.42
C LEU A 129 -4.81 -11.33 -16.88
N CYS A 130 -5.95 -11.66 -16.26
CA CYS A 130 -6.07 -11.72 -14.80
C CYS A 130 -5.19 -12.81 -14.17
N VAL A 131 -5.17 -14.02 -14.74
CA VAL A 131 -4.33 -15.12 -14.26
C VAL A 131 -2.84 -14.77 -14.37
N VAL A 132 -2.42 -14.17 -15.48
CA VAL A 132 -1.04 -13.66 -15.64
C VAL A 132 -0.73 -12.59 -14.59
N GLY A 133 -1.65 -11.67 -14.34
CA GLY A 133 -1.52 -10.65 -13.29
C GLY A 133 -1.42 -11.24 -11.87
N ILE A 134 -2.21 -12.27 -11.56
CA ILE A 134 -2.16 -13.02 -10.29
C ILE A 134 -0.79 -13.69 -10.14
N LEU A 135 -0.34 -14.44 -11.14
CA LEU A 135 0.96 -15.13 -11.12
C LEU A 135 2.12 -14.16 -10.95
N LEU A 136 2.13 -13.05 -11.70
CA LEU A 136 3.15 -12.03 -11.60
C LEU A 136 3.14 -11.39 -10.19
N SER A 137 1.96 -11.10 -9.63
CA SER A 137 1.83 -10.56 -8.28
C SER A 137 2.34 -11.53 -7.19
N LEU A 138 2.06 -12.83 -7.32
CA LEU A 138 2.60 -13.86 -6.42
C LEU A 138 4.14 -13.92 -6.47
N ILE A 139 4.71 -13.86 -7.68
CA ILE A 139 6.16 -13.83 -7.87
C ILE A 139 6.76 -12.59 -7.19
N LEU A 140 6.13 -11.42 -7.31
CA LEU A 140 6.61 -10.19 -6.67
C LEU A 140 6.52 -10.22 -5.15
N LEU A 141 5.50 -10.88 -4.58
CA LEU A 141 5.36 -11.03 -3.13
C LEU A 141 6.42 -11.95 -2.52
N VAL A 142 6.85 -12.98 -3.26
CA VAL A 142 7.86 -13.95 -2.81
C VAL A 142 9.29 -13.50 -3.18
N SER A 143 9.50 -12.95 -4.38
CA SER A 143 10.81 -12.63 -4.94
C SER A 143 11.11 -11.13 -4.94
N GLN A 144 12.01 -10.72 -4.03
CA GLN A 144 12.54 -9.36 -4.01
C GLN A 144 13.29 -8.97 -5.29
N ARG A 145 13.89 -9.92 -6.02
CA ARG A 145 14.64 -9.65 -7.25
C ARG A 145 13.73 -9.24 -8.40
N CYS A 146 12.51 -9.76 -8.42
CA CYS A 146 11.54 -9.49 -9.48
C CYS A 146 10.86 -8.13 -9.28
N ARG A 147 10.96 -7.48 -8.10
CA ARG A 147 10.36 -6.16 -7.82
C ARG A 147 11.13 -5.04 -8.51
N ASN A 148 10.93 -4.91 -9.82
CA ASN A 148 11.53 -3.88 -10.67
C ASN A 148 10.45 -3.11 -11.43
N CYS A 149 10.77 -1.93 -11.95
CA CYS A 149 9.79 -1.11 -12.68
C CYS A 149 9.11 -1.85 -13.84
N LEU A 150 9.85 -2.66 -14.62
CA LEU A 150 9.25 -3.37 -15.75
C LEU A 150 8.11 -4.29 -15.32
N THR A 151 8.27 -5.04 -14.24
CA THR A 151 7.21 -5.92 -13.72
C THR A 151 6.00 -5.15 -13.20
N TYR A 152 6.18 -3.98 -12.56
CA TYR A 152 5.06 -3.15 -12.13
C TYR A 152 4.39 -2.42 -13.30
N LEU A 153 5.16 -2.03 -14.33
CA LEU A 153 4.64 -1.49 -15.59
C LEU A 153 3.82 -2.55 -16.31
N MET A 154 4.29 -3.81 -16.34
CA MET A 154 3.52 -4.94 -16.85
C MET A 154 2.23 -5.16 -16.05
N LEU A 155 2.28 -5.20 -14.70
CA LEU A 155 1.08 -5.33 -13.88
C LEU A 155 0.08 -4.19 -14.12
N TRP A 156 0.58 -2.95 -14.19
CA TRP A 156 -0.23 -1.78 -14.49
C TRP A 156 -0.87 -1.91 -15.87
N PHE A 157 -0.12 -2.28 -16.90
CA PHE A 157 -0.62 -2.39 -18.26
C PHE A 157 -1.60 -3.57 -18.43
N LEU A 158 -1.37 -4.70 -17.76
CA LEU A 158 -2.31 -5.82 -17.68
C LEU A 158 -3.63 -5.39 -17.04
N TYR A 159 -3.57 -4.61 -15.96
CA TYR A 159 -4.76 -4.11 -15.29
C TYR A 159 -5.46 -2.99 -16.09
N TYR A 160 -4.68 -2.12 -16.71
CA TYR A 160 -5.15 -1.03 -17.57
C TYR A 160 -5.84 -1.55 -18.84
N SER A 161 -5.35 -2.67 -19.39
CA SER A 161 -5.94 -3.35 -20.54
C SER A 161 -7.34 -3.89 -20.27
N MET A 162 -7.77 -3.99 -19.01
CA MET A 162 -9.16 -4.32 -18.70
C MET A 162 -10.07 -3.15 -19.10
N LEU A 163 -11.17 -3.44 -19.80
CA LEU A 163 -12.04 -2.43 -20.42
C LEU A 163 -12.40 -1.27 -19.47
N PRO A 164 -12.52 -0.03 -19.98
CA PRO A 164 -13.06 1.11 -19.23
C PRO A 164 -14.40 0.72 -18.59
N GLY A 165 -14.54 0.91 -17.28
CA GLY A 165 -15.70 0.44 -16.50
C GLY A 165 -15.51 -0.87 -15.74
N CYS A 166 -14.49 -1.70 -16.05
CA CYS A 166 -14.15 -2.91 -15.30
C CYS A 166 -13.32 -2.64 -14.04
N THR A 167 -12.72 -1.45 -13.96
CA THR A 167 -11.67 -1.12 -12.99
C THR A 167 -12.00 0.20 -12.29
N PRO A 168 -11.94 0.27 -10.94
CA PRO A 168 -12.04 1.54 -10.24
C PRO A 168 -10.83 2.43 -10.57
N VAL A 169 -11.10 3.73 -10.70
CA VAL A 169 -10.14 4.81 -10.99
C VAL A 169 -8.90 4.77 -10.06
N GLY A 170 -9.04 4.30 -8.82
CA GLY A 170 -7.95 4.28 -7.83
C GLY A 170 -6.73 3.43 -8.19
N ILE A 171 -6.90 2.24 -8.79
CA ILE A 171 -5.74 1.35 -9.08
C ILE A 171 -4.96 1.81 -10.31
N ARG A 172 -5.61 2.53 -11.23
CA ARG A 172 -4.96 3.07 -12.44
C ARG A 172 -3.87 4.10 -12.12
N ILE A 173 -3.92 4.69 -10.92
CA ILE A 173 -3.21 5.90 -10.52
C ILE A 173 -1.84 5.69 -9.87
N SER A 174 -1.49 4.48 -9.40
CA SER A 174 -0.37 4.33 -8.45
C SER A 174 0.92 3.69 -8.97
N CYS A 175 1.01 3.31 -10.25
CA CYS A 175 2.18 2.56 -10.73
C CYS A 175 3.30 3.36 -11.37
N LEU A 176 3.03 4.48 -12.05
CA LEU A 176 4.13 5.25 -12.67
C LEU A 176 5.03 5.95 -11.64
N SER A 177 4.50 6.34 -10.48
CA SER A 177 5.24 7.12 -9.48
C SER A 177 6.29 6.31 -8.68
N GLY A 178 6.16 4.98 -8.60
CA GLY A 178 7.03 4.11 -7.79
C GLY A 178 8.06 3.31 -8.57
N CYS A 179 8.19 3.56 -9.87
CA CYS A 179 8.74 2.61 -10.83
C CYS A 179 10.16 3.00 -11.27
N SER A 180 11.19 2.79 -10.44
CA SER A 180 12.60 2.92 -10.86
C SER A 180 13.05 1.73 -11.76
N LEU A 181 13.22 1.97 -13.07
CA LEU A 181 13.74 1.03 -14.10
C LEU A 181 15.21 0.66 -13.87
N GLU A 182 15.48 -0.38 -13.08
CA GLU A 182 16.89 -0.81 -12.88
C GLU A 182 17.14 -2.32 -12.73
N HIS A 183 16.39 -3.21 -13.37
CA HIS A 183 16.80 -4.62 -13.41
C HIS A 183 16.81 -5.28 -14.79
N CYS A 184 16.50 -4.58 -15.88
CA CYS A 184 16.55 -5.20 -17.21
C CYS A 184 17.98 -5.32 -17.79
N PHE A 185 18.89 -4.40 -17.47
CA PHE A 185 20.22 -4.38 -18.10
C PHE A 185 21.33 -5.06 -17.28
N CYS A 186 21.25 -5.07 -15.94
CA CYS A 186 22.28 -5.70 -15.11
C CYS A 186 22.26 -7.24 -15.12
N THR A 187 21.22 -7.88 -15.66
CA THR A 187 21.13 -9.33 -15.78
C THR A 187 21.92 -9.91 -16.95
N LEU A 188 22.28 -9.10 -17.95
CA LEU A 188 23.08 -9.58 -19.10
C LEU A 188 24.59 -9.60 -18.80
N GLU A 189 25.08 -8.76 -17.89
CA GLU A 189 26.52 -8.65 -17.63
C GLU A 189 27.02 -9.49 -16.43
N ASN A 190 26.12 -9.95 -15.55
CA ASN A 190 26.49 -10.70 -14.32
C ASN A 190 26.03 -12.17 -14.30
N TRP A 191 25.66 -12.76 -15.44
CA TRP A 191 25.29 -14.18 -15.52
C TRP A 191 26.44 -15.14 -15.15
N LYS A 192 27.69 -14.66 -15.08
CA LYS A 192 28.88 -15.52 -14.94
C LYS A 192 29.58 -15.57 -13.58
N THR A 193 29.10 -14.95 -12.50
CA THR A 193 29.84 -15.00 -11.22
C THR A 193 29.00 -15.30 -9.98
N ASN A 194 29.10 -16.57 -9.58
CA ASN A 194 28.99 -17.15 -8.23
C ASN A 194 27.78 -16.84 -7.32
N ILE A 195 27.17 -17.94 -6.88
CA ILE A 195 26.04 -18.11 -5.95
C ILE A 195 26.45 -17.73 -4.51
N VAL A 196 26.83 -16.47 -4.30
CA VAL A 196 26.94 -15.87 -2.98
C VAL A 196 26.18 -14.56 -3.03
N GLN A 197 25.23 -14.38 -2.09
CA GLN A 197 24.48 -13.16 -1.88
C GLN A 197 25.40 -12.02 -1.41
N VAL A 198 26.26 -11.53 -2.30
CA VAL A 198 26.76 -10.17 -2.20
C VAL A 198 25.64 -9.30 -2.72
N GLN A 199 24.82 -8.83 -1.77
CA GLN A 199 23.99 -7.66 -1.97
C GLN A 199 24.95 -6.53 -2.39
N MET A 200 25.16 -6.31 -3.69
CA MET A 200 25.88 -5.12 -4.12
C MET A 200 25.04 -3.93 -3.68
N TYR A 201 25.51 -3.28 -2.61
CA TYR A 201 25.01 -2.04 -2.05
C TYR A 201 25.31 -0.91 -3.04
N ILE A 202 24.58 -0.87 -4.16
CA ILE A 202 24.58 0.31 -5.03
C ILE A 202 23.67 1.33 -4.36
N SER A 203 24.25 2.43 -3.90
CA SER A 203 23.52 3.60 -3.43
C SER A 203 22.66 4.16 -4.57
N ARG A 204 21.34 4.17 -4.39
CA ARG A 204 20.36 4.63 -5.40
C ARG A 204 19.80 5.97 -4.98
N HIS A 205 20.50 7.05 -5.33
CA HIS A 205 20.12 8.40 -4.89
C HIS A 205 18.82 8.90 -5.53
N HIS A 206 18.51 8.43 -6.74
CA HIS A 206 17.27 8.76 -7.48
C HIS A 206 16.00 8.25 -6.78
N ASP A 207 16.08 7.28 -5.85
CA ASP A 207 14.92 6.73 -5.14
C ASP A 207 14.13 7.84 -4.42
N ASN A 208 14.82 8.84 -3.83
CA ASN A 208 14.16 9.93 -3.11
C ASN A 208 13.30 10.80 -4.03
N VAL A 209 13.76 11.01 -5.28
CA VAL A 209 13.03 11.77 -6.30
C VAL A 209 11.78 11.00 -6.72
N THR A 210 11.90 9.68 -6.95
CA THR A 210 10.74 8.85 -7.31
C THR A 210 9.73 8.73 -6.16
N LEU A 211 10.18 8.53 -4.92
CA LEU A 211 9.30 8.50 -3.75
C LEU A 211 8.65 9.86 -3.47
N TRP A 212 9.27 10.96 -3.89
CA TRP A 212 8.64 12.28 -3.84
C TRP A 212 7.38 12.35 -4.70
N LEU A 213 7.34 11.72 -5.89
CA LEU A 213 6.11 11.65 -6.69
C LEU A 213 4.97 10.94 -5.96
N VAL A 214 5.29 9.90 -5.17
CA VAL A 214 4.32 9.18 -4.33
C VAL A 214 3.81 10.07 -3.20
N LYS A 215 4.71 10.84 -2.55
CA LYS A 215 4.34 11.86 -1.54
C LYS A 215 3.43 12.93 -2.15
N TRP A 216 3.74 13.40 -3.37
CA TRP A 216 2.93 14.37 -4.10
C TRP A 216 1.55 13.83 -4.47
N LEU A 217 1.48 12.57 -4.91
CA LEU A 217 0.20 11.91 -5.17
C LEU A 217 -0.67 11.82 -3.89
N LEU A 218 -0.08 11.42 -2.76
CA LEU A 218 -0.79 11.38 -1.48
C LEU A 218 -1.34 12.76 -1.09
N PHE A 219 -0.50 13.80 -1.19
CA PHE A 219 -0.92 15.17 -0.89
C PHE A 219 -2.11 15.60 -1.76
N ARG A 220 -2.02 15.41 -3.08
CA ARG A 220 -3.11 15.76 -4.01
C ARG A 220 -4.39 15.01 -3.68
N LEU A 221 -4.28 13.72 -3.36
CA LEU A 221 -5.42 12.87 -3.02
C LEU A 221 -6.15 13.39 -1.78
N MET A 222 -5.42 13.62 -0.69
CA MET A 222 -6.00 14.06 0.59
C MET A 222 -6.53 15.49 0.50
N PHE A 223 -5.71 16.42 0.02
CA PHE A 223 -6.08 17.83 -0.11
C PHE A 223 -7.31 18.03 -0.99
N ALA A 224 -7.32 17.42 -2.19
CA ALA A 224 -8.46 17.53 -3.08
C ALA A 224 -9.69 16.78 -2.55
N SER A 225 -9.54 15.68 -1.80
CA SER A 225 -10.68 15.01 -1.14
C SER A 225 -11.35 15.91 -0.11
N GLY A 226 -10.58 16.66 0.68
CA GLY A 226 -11.12 17.55 1.72
C GLY A 226 -11.75 18.82 1.14
N VAL A 227 -11.03 19.54 0.28
CA VAL A 227 -11.46 20.84 -0.26
C VAL A 227 -12.78 20.75 -1.00
N VAL A 228 -12.96 19.71 -1.83
CA VAL A 228 -14.16 19.59 -2.68
C VAL A 228 -15.46 19.42 -1.89
N LYS A 229 -15.39 18.94 -0.63
CA LYS A 229 -16.56 18.78 0.24
C LYS A 229 -17.14 20.14 0.63
N LEU A 230 -16.27 21.14 0.83
CA LEU A 230 -16.68 22.51 1.15
C LEU A 230 -17.01 23.31 -0.11
N THR A 231 -16.23 23.17 -1.19
CA THR A 231 -16.45 23.96 -2.42
C THR A 231 -17.70 23.55 -3.19
N TYR A 232 -18.24 22.34 -2.95
CA TYR A 232 -19.50 21.92 -3.57
C TYR A 232 -20.74 22.58 -2.95
N MET A 233 -20.60 23.28 -1.81
CA MET A 233 -21.68 24.03 -1.14
C MET A 233 -22.87 23.18 -0.70
N ASP A 234 -22.62 21.93 -0.33
CA ASP A 234 -23.64 21.07 0.27
C ASP A 234 -23.91 21.47 1.73
N LYS A 235 -25.18 21.71 2.06
CA LYS A 235 -25.63 22.13 3.40
C LYS A 235 -25.15 21.17 4.48
N THR A 236 -25.14 19.87 4.23
CA THR A 236 -24.76 18.87 5.25
C THR A 236 -23.29 18.96 5.67
N TRP A 237 -22.40 19.29 4.73
CA TRP A 237 -20.97 19.49 4.97
C TRP A 237 -20.67 20.82 5.66
N TRP A 238 -21.46 21.87 5.37
CA TRP A 238 -21.37 23.18 6.01
C TRP A 238 -21.97 23.17 7.43
N ASP A 239 -23.09 22.48 7.66
CA ASP A 239 -23.72 22.35 8.98
C ASP A 239 -23.02 21.33 9.90
N LEU A 240 -21.90 20.75 9.45
CA LEU A 240 -21.13 19.71 10.14
C LEU A 240 -21.97 18.45 10.50
N SER A 241 -23.09 18.25 9.80
CA SER A 241 -24.04 17.15 10.04
C SER A 241 -23.84 15.96 9.09
N ALA A 242 -22.90 16.07 8.15
CA ALA A 242 -22.56 15.06 7.15
C ALA A 242 -22.43 13.64 7.70
N LEU A 243 -21.70 13.44 8.80
CA LEU A 243 -21.49 12.11 9.38
C LEU A 243 -22.75 11.50 10.02
N ASN A 244 -23.79 12.30 10.31
CA ASN A 244 -25.08 11.77 10.75
C ASN A 244 -25.82 11.00 9.64
N TRP A 245 -25.44 11.20 8.37
CA TRP A 245 -26.05 10.48 7.24
C TRP A 245 -25.05 9.49 6.63
N HIS A 246 -23.77 9.84 6.68
CA HIS A 246 -22.73 9.10 5.99
C HIS A 246 -22.71 7.62 6.36
N TYR A 247 -22.80 7.23 7.64
CA TYR A 247 -22.69 5.83 8.06
C TYR A 247 -23.80 4.93 7.52
N GLU A 248 -25.00 5.46 7.27
CA GLU A 248 -26.10 4.70 6.66
C GLU A 248 -26.04 4.72 5.13
N SER A 249 -25.64 5.85 4.55
CA SER A 249 -25.65 6.05 3.10
C SER A 249 -24.44 5.48 2.36
N GLN A 250 -23.41 4.98 3.08
CA GLN A 250 -22.24 4.34 2.47
C GLN A 250 -22.64 3.23 1.50
N CYS A 251 -21.89 3.06 0.41
CA CYS A 251 -22.20 2.03 -0.59
C CYS A 251 -22.31 0.62 0.03
N ILE A 252 -21.31 0.20 0.81
CA ILE A 252 -21.37 -1.07 1.56
C ILE A 252 -20.93 -0.81 3.00
N PRO A 253 -21.87 -0.54 3.93
CA PRO A 253 -21.56 -0.29 5.32
C PRO A 253 -21.23 -1.60 6.02
N THR A 254 -20.45 -1.50 7.08
CA THR A 254 -20.16 -2.63 7.98
C THR A 254 -21.13 -2.61 9.16
N PRO A 255 -21.21 -3.68 9.99
CA PRO A 255 -21.95 -3.63 11.24
C PRO A 255 -21.49 -2.50 12.17
N VAL A 256 -20.22 -2.09 12.08
CA VAL A 256 -19.65 -1.05 12.94
C VAL A 256 -20.24 0.32 12.62
N ALA A 257 -20.57 0.60 11.35
CA ALA A 257 -21.25 1.84 10.98
C ALA A 257 -22.59 2.03 11.70
N TRP A 258 -23.36 0.94 11.90
CA TRP A 258 -24.60 1.00 12.68
C TRP A 258 -24.37 1.47 14.12
N TYR A 259 -23.29 1.01 14.77
CA TYR A 259 -22.93 1.46 16.12
C TYR A 259 -22.45 2.91 16.14
N PHE A 260 -21.59 3.28 15.18
CA PHE A 260 -21.09 4.65 15.06
C PHE A 260 -22.21 5.65 14.85
N GLN A 261 -23.21 5.31 14.04
CA GLN A 261 -24.40 6.14 13.84
C GLN A 261 -25.09 6.52 15.16
N LYS A 262 -25.07 5.65 16.18
CA LYS A 262 -25.73 5.89 17.48
C LYS A 262 -24.94 6.80 18.42
N LEU A 263 -23.73 7.21 18.04
CA LEU A 263 -22.96 8.18 18.81
C LEU A 263 -23.66 9.55 18.82
N PRO A 264 -23.45 10.36 19.87
CA PRO A 264 -24.13 11.64 20.03
C PRO A 264 -23.72 12.63 18.94
N VAL A 265 -24.62 13.58 18.62
CA VAL A 265 -24.45 14.54 17.52
C VAL A 265 -23.19 15.39 17.65
N TRP A 266 -22.82 15.81 18.87
CA TRP A 266 -21.59 16.55 19.12
C TRP A 266 -20.34 15.79 18.65
N PHE A 267 -20.34 14.45 18.78
CA PHE A 267 -19.22 13.60 18.36
C PHE A 267 -19.12 13.53 16.83
N HIS A 268 -20.26 13.49 16.14
CA HIS A 268 -20.31 13.52 14.69
C HIS A 268 -19.83 14.85 14.13
N ARG A 269 -20.29 15.98 14.70
CA ARG A 269 -19.81 17.33 14.34
C ARG A 269 -18.30 17.45 14.51
N LEU A 270 -17.77 17.01 15.66
CA LEU A 270 -16.34 17.02 15.93
C LEU A 270 -15.58 16.11 14.95
N SER A 271 -16.11 14.93 14.64
CA SER A 271 -15.50 14.02 13.65
C SER A 271 -15.45 14.64 12.24
N VAL A 272 -16.44 15.44 11.84
CA VAL A 272 -16.41 16.19 10.57
C VAL A 272 -15.28 17.22 10.59
N VAL A 273 -15.16 18.00 11.68
CA VAL A 273 -14.07 18.97 11.85
C VAL A 273 -12.70 18.29 11.79
N MET A 274 -12.54 17.16 12.49
CA MET A 274 -11.30 16.37 12.45
C MET A 274 -11.00 15.86 11.03
N THR A 275 -12.02 15.46 10.27
CA THR A 275 -11.86 15.05 8.87
C THR A 275 -11.33 16.21 8.03
N TYR A 276 -11.86 17.43 8.17
CA TYR A 276 -11.33 18.60 7.46
C TYR A 276 -9.88 18.93 7.85
N VAL A 277 -9.54 18.85 9.13
CA VAL A 277 -8.16 19.10 9.59
C VAL A 277 -7.19 18.07 9.00
N ILE A 278 -7.56 16.78 9.01
CA ILE A 278 -6.73 15.70 8.47
C ILE A 278 -6.63 15.76 6.94
N GLU A 279 -7.71 16.06 6.23
CA GLU A 279 -7.70 16.07 4.75
C GLU A 279 -7.18 17.38 4.15
N ILE A 280 -7.30 18.53 4.82
CA ILE A 280 -6.95 19.85 4.25
C ILE A 280 -5.66 20.40 4.88
N GLY A 281 -5.59 20.49 6.21
CA GLY A 281 -4.50 21.17 6.90
C GLY A 281 -3.24 20.31 7.06
N ILE A 282 -3.40 19.10 7.62
CA ILE A 282 -2.31 18.18 7.92
C ILE A 282 -1.46 17.79 6.69
N PRO A 283 -2.00 17.60 5.46
CA PRO A 283 -1.19 17.15 4.32
C PRO A 283 -0.05 18.10 3.95
N PHE A 284 -0.15 19.41 4.24
CA PHE A 284 0.95 20.36 4.00
C PHE A 284 2.21 20.01 4.80
N LEU A 285 2.05 19.41 5.99
CA LEU A 285 3.18 19.00 6.83
C LEU A 285 3.95 17.81 6.26
N ALA A 286 3.43 17.12 5.23
CA ALA A 286 4.11 16.01 4.56
C ALA A 286 5.47 16.43 3.95
N PHE A 287 5.58 17.70 3.55
CA PHE A 287 6.78 18.27 2.93
C PHE A 287 7.69 18.99 3.92
N ALA A 288 7.34 19.00 5.22
CA ALA A 288 8.18 19.59 6.24
C ALA A 288 9.51 18.81 6.37
N PRO A 289 10.67 19.50 6.51
CA PRO A 289 11.96 18.85 6.69
C PRO A 289 12.07 18.12 8.04
N VAL A 290 11.16 18.39 8.97
CA VAL A 290 11.13 17.81 10.32
C VAL A 290 10.48 16.42 10.29
N ARG A 291 11.22 15.43 10.78
CA ARG A 291 10.81 14.02 10.77
C ARG A 291 9.55 13.73 11.58
N ILE A 292 9.42 14.28 12.78
CA ILE A 292 8.30 13.97 13.66
C ILE A 292 6.97 14.48 13.09
N LEU A 293 6.99 15.60 12.34
CA LEU A 293 5.82 16.11 11.63
C LEU A 293 5.37 15.15 10.54
N ARG A 294 6.29 14.60 9.73
CA ARG A 294 5.93 13.60 8.71
C ARG A 294 5.35 12.31 9.30
N VAL A 295 5.88 11.86 10.45
CA VAL A 295 5.31 10.70 11.18
C VAL A 295 3.94 11.02 11.75
N PHE A 296 3.70 12.25 12.21
CA PHE A 296 2.38 12.70 12.65
C PHE A 296 1.36 12.71 11.51
N VAL A 297 1.74 13.20 10.32
CA VAL A 297 0.91 13.08 9.11
C VAL A 297 0.61 11.61 8.82
N TYR A 298 1.64 10.76 8.76
CA TYR A 298 1.46 9.32 8.54
C TYR A 298 0.45 8.69 9.51
N CYS A 299 0.56 8.99 10.81
CA CYS A 299 -0.32 8.42 11.82
C CYS A 299 -1.76 8.93 11.67
N SER A 300 -1.93 10.23 11.41
CA SER A 300 -3.25 10.86 11.26
C SER A 300 -3.99 10.35 10.03
N GLU A 301 -3.28 10.24 8.90
CA GLU A 301 -3.82 9.72 7.65
C GLU A 301 -4.20 8.24 7.78
N VAL A 302 -3.29 7.41 8.28
CA VAL A 302 -3.57 5.98 8.49
C VAL A 302 -4.72 5.78 9.48
N PHE A 303 -4.79 6.59 10.54
CA PHE A 303 -5.91 6.55 11.49
C PHE A 303 -7.24 6.83 10.80
N LEU A 304 -7.33 7.88 9.99
CA LEU A 304 -8.53 8.20 9.21
C LEU A 304 -8.90 7.05 8.26
N GLN A 305 -7.95 6.54 7.47
CA GLN A 305 -8.22 5.45 6.52
C GLN A 305 -8.66 4.14 7.22
N LEU A 306 -8.13 3.85 8.42
CA LEU A 306 -8.55 2.69 9.21
C LEU A 306 -9.96 2.84 9.77
N LEU A 307 -10.36 4.04 10.22
CA LEU A 307 -11.74 4.31 10.66
C LEU A 307 -12.73 4.18 9.50
N ILE A 308 -12.37 4.70 8.33
CA ILE A 308 -13.18 4.56 7.11
C ILE A 308 -13.32 3.08 6.74
N LEU A 309 -12.22 2.31 6.74
CA LEU A 309 -12.25 0.86 6.47
C LEU A 309 -13.06 0.07 7.51
N LEU A 310 -13.04 0.50 8.78
CA LEU A 310 -13.78 -0.14 9.86
C LEU A 310 -15.28 0.08 9.72
N THR A 311 -15.70 1.25 9.24
CA THR A 311 -17.11 1.65 9.15
C THR A 311 -17.74 1.30 7.80
N GLY A 312 -17.02 1.43 6.70
CA GLY A 312 -17.51 1.10 5.35
C GLY A 312 -16.47 0.44 4.45
N ASN A 313 -16.94 -0.30 3.45
CA ASN A 313 -16.08 -0.88 2.43
C ASN A 313 -16.00 0.01 1.17
N TYR A 314 -14.81 0.52 0.90
CA TYR A 314 -14.46 1.31 -0.29
C TYR A 314 -13.48 0.57 -1.20
N ASN A 315 -13.61 -0.76 -1.25
CA ASN A 315 -12.78 -1.65 -2.06
C ASN A 315 -11.28 -1.52 -1.69
N PHE A 316 -10.43 -1.26 -2.67
CA PHE A 316 -8.98 -1.12 -2.48
C PHE A 316 -8.55 0.31 -2.15
N PHE A 317 -9.47 1.28 -2.16
CA PHE A 317 -9.12 2.71 -2.06
C PHE A 317 -8.38 3.02 -0.75
N ASN A 318 -8.95 2.65 0.40
CA ASN A 318 -8.35 2.91 1.71
C ASN A 318 -6.99 2.22 1.87
N LEU A 319 -6.86 0.98 1.37
CA LEU A 319 -5.60 0.24 1.40
C LEU A 319 -4.54 0.92 0.53
N LEU A 320 -4.92 1.42 -0.64
CA LEU A 320 -4.03 2.16 -1.52
C LEU A 320 -3.52 3.44 -0.85
N THR A 321 -4.41 4.21 -0.23
CA THR A 321 -4.03 5.42 0.51
C THR A 321 -3.06 5.09 1.65
N ILE A 322 -3.32 4.03 2.43
CA ILE A 322 -2.39 3.58 3.49
C ILE A 322 -1.02 3.21 2.92
N VAL A 323 -0.97 2.57 1.75
CA VAL A 323 0.30 2.24 1.08
C VAL A 323 1.03 3.51 0.61
N LEU A 324 0.31 4.51 0.10
CA LEU A 324 0.89 5.81 -0.23
C LEU A 324 1.50 6.50 1.00
N CYS A 325 0.88 6.39 2.19
CA CYS A 325 1.41 6.95 3.44
C CYS A 325 2.81 6.40 3.81
N ILE A 326 3.19 5.19 3.36
CA ILE A 326 4.53 4.62 3.60
C ILE A 326 5.64 5.55 3.09
N SER A 327 5.37 6.34 2.04
CA SER A 327 6.32 7.31 1.47
C SER A 327 6.73 8.44 2.43
N LEU A 328 5.99 8.66 3.53
CA LEU A 328 6.30 9.66 4.56
C LEU A 328 7.31 9.15 5.61
N LEU A 329 7.57 7.84 5.64
CA LEU A 329 8.47 7.21 6.61
C LEU A 329 9.92 7.17 6.09
N ASP A 330 10.87 7.09 7.03
CA ASP A 330 12.30 6.86 6.74
C ASP A 330 12.75 5.50 7.30
N ASP A 331 13.78 4.88 6.71
CA ASP A 331 14.30 3.55 7.07
C ASP A 331 14.61 3.41 8.58
N LYS A 332 15.15 4.47 9.20
CA LYS A 332 15.45 4.50 10.65
C LYS A 332 14.22 4.26 11.53
N CYS A 333 13.01 4.63 11.06
CA CYS A 333 11.75 4.50 11.81
C CYS A 333 11.30 3.04 11.83
N ILE A 334 11.42 2.38 10.67
CA ILE A 334 11.07 0.97 10.51
C ILE A 334 12.06 0.09 11.27
N LEU A 335 13.36 0.35 11.12
CA LEU A 335 14.43 -0.48 11.69
C LEU A 335 14.53 -0.39 13.22
N SER A 336 14.41 0.80 13.81
CA SER A 336 14.47 0.98 15.28
C SER A 336 13.34 0.24 16.00
N ARG A 337 12.16 0.14 15.38
CA ARG A 337 10.98 -0.53 15.94
C ARG A 337 11.03 -2.05 15.78
N MET A 338 11.59 -2.56 14.68
CA MET A 338 11.86 -4.00 14.50
C MET A 338 12.94 -4.51 15.46
N GLN A 339 13.99 -3.73 15.70
CA GLN A 339 15.00 -4.04 16.72
C GLN A 339 14.39 -4.08 18.12
N CYS A 340 13.47 -3.18 18.48
CA CYS A 340 12.83 -3.19 19.80
C CYS A 340 11.93 -4.44 20.02
N PHE A 341 11.20 -4.88 18.99
CA PHE A 341 10.31 -6.06 19.06
C PHE A 341 11.09 -7.39 19.10
N LEU A 342 12.19 -7.50 18.34
CA LEU A 342 13.05 -8.68 18.33
C LEU A 342 14.02 -8.72 19.54
N CYS A 343 14.50 -7.56 20.00
CA CYS A 343 15.39 -7.47 21.17
C CYS A 343 14.65 -7.82 22.48
N ARG A 344 13.36 -7.48 22.63
CA ARG A 344 12.56 -7.96 23.79
C ARG A 344 12.43 -9.48 23.86
N ARG A 345 12.54 -10.20 22.73
CA ARG A 345 12.47 -11.67 22.67
C ARG A 345 13.86 -12.34 22.72
N CYS A 346 14.90 -11.69 22.19
CA CYS A 346 16.29 -12.17 22.26
C CYS A 346 17.01 -11.81 23.58
N MET A 347 16.60 -10.77 24.31
CA MET A 347 17.18 -10.42 25.62
C MET A 347 16.80 -11.38 26.75
N ARG A 348 16.06 -12.47 26.48
CA ARG A 348 15.60 -13.39 27.51
C ARG A 348 16.31 -14.75 27.56
N SER A 349 17.32 -15.05 26.74
CA SER A 349 17.99 -16.36 26.93
C SER A 349 19.46 -16.54 26.58
N SER A 350 20.19 -15.67 25.84
CA SER A 350 21.57 -16.06 25.46
C SER A 350 22.62 -14.97 25.20
N CYS A 351 22.30 -13.67 25.21
CA CYS A 351 23.31 -12.64 24.92
C CYS A 351 24.07 -12.09 26.14
N CYS A 352 23.61 -12.32 27.38
CA CYS A 352 24.33 -11.85 28.57
C CYS A 352 25.63 -12.64 28.83
N HIS A 353 25.71 -13.91 28.43
CA HIS A 353 26.95 -14.69 28.52
C HIS A 353 27.97 -14.30 27.43
N ALA A 354 27.53 -13.97 26.22
CA ALA A 354 28.43 -13.58 25.14
C ALA A 354 28.97 -12.15 25.27
N ALA A 355 28.27 -11.27 26.01
CA ALA A 355 28.75 -9.92 26.32
C ALA A 355 29.83 -9.90 27.41
N SER A 356 29.84 -10.87 28.33
CA SER A 356 30.88 -11.02 29.36
C SER A 356 32.21 -11.57 28.81
N GLN A 357 32.20 -12.21 27.63
CA GLN A 357 33.41 -12.80 27.03
C GLN A 357 34.08 -11.90 25.98
N ARG A 358 33.51 -10.73 25.65
CA ARG A 358 34.06 -9.78 24.65
C ARG A 358 34.82 -8.59 25.23
N THR A 359 34.94 -8.49 26.55
CA THR A 359 35.69 -7.41 27.22
C THR A 359 37.14 -7.80 27.59
N THR A 360 37.64 -8.96 27.16
CA THR A 360 39.05 -9.34 27.33
C THR A 360 39.70 -9.66 26.00
N VAL A 361 39.99 -8.62 25.20
CA VAL A 361 40.95 -8.72 24.10
C VAL A 361 42.10 -7.76 24.43
N LYS A 362 43.20 -8.34 24.92
CA LYS A 362 44.49 -7.64 25.08
C LYS A 362 44.96 -7.12 23.72
N PRO A 363 45.57 -5.91 23.64
CA PRO A 363 46.23 -5.46 22.42
C PRO A 363 47.47 -6.33 22.15
N ARG A 364 47.63 -6.76 20.91
CA ARG A 364 48.80 -7.52 20.44
C ARG A 364 49.87 -6.50 20.02
N THR A 365 50.77 -6.13 20.93
CA THR A 365 52.07 -5.52 20.58
C THR A 365 53.11 -6.62 20.60
N GLY A 366 53.68 -6.91 19.43
CA GLY A 366 54.88 -7.73 19.33
C GLY A 366 56.09 -6.82 19.34
N TYR A 367 56.85 -6.83 20.43
CA TYR A 367 58.30 -6.82 20.39
C TYR A 367 58.79 -7.63 21.59
N SER A 368 59.78 -8.47 21.30
CA SER A 368 60.42 -9.47 22.14
C SER A 368 61.19 -8.87 23.30
N GLU A 369 60.99 -9.39 24.51
CA GLU A 369 62.08 -9.49 25.48
C GLU A 369 61.81 -10.56 26.55
N VAL A 370 62.90 -10.95 27.18
CA VAL A 370 63.21 -12.28 27.70
C VAL A 370 63.09 -12.31 29.23
N LYS A 371 62.78 -13.51 29.77
CA LYS A 371 62.97 -14.02 31.14
C LYS A 371 62.04 -13.56 32.29
N GLN A 372 61.34 -14.56 32.81
CA GLN A 372 60.98 -14.72 34.23
C GLN A 372 62.23 -15.05 35.06
N GLU A 373 62.29 -14.56 36.30
CA GLU A 373 62.28 -15.42 37.50
C GLU A 373 62.04 -14.64 38.81
N GLU A 374 61.49 -15.36 39.78
CA GLU A 374 61.40 -15.12 41.25
C GLU A 374 60.39 -14.08 41.78
N SER A 375 59.28 -14.54 42.39
CA SER A 375 59.09 -14.91 43.83
C SER A 375 58.44 -13.72 44.57
N LEU A 376 57.59 -13.77 45.59
CA LEU A 376 56.86 -14.74 46.41
C LEU A 376 55.90 -13.86 47.26
N GLU A 377 54.96 -14.47 48.02
CA GLU A 377 54.15 -13.89 49.11
C GLU A 377 52.91 -13.06 48.67
N GLU A 378 51.66 -13.55 48.74
CA GLU A 378 50.84 -13.92 49.91
C GLU A 378 50.77 -12.83 51.00
N ASP A 379 49.60 -12.17 51.11
CA ASP A 379 48.64 -12.38 52.20
C ASP A 379 47.90 -11.13 52.77
N VAL A 380 46.59 -11.35 52.96
CA VAL A 380 45.66 -10.76 53.94
C VAL A 380 45.08 -9.35 53.70
N GLU A 381 43.79 -9.32 53.35
CA GLU A 381 42.88 -8.23 53.71
C GLU A 381 41.85 -8.73 54.74
N GLY A 382 41.86 -8.10 55.92
CA GLY A 382 40.88 -8.27 56.99
C GLY A 382 40.13 -6.98 57.29
N LYS A 383 38.82 -7.00 56.97
CA LYS A 383 37.68 -6.38 57.68
C LYS A 383 37.79 -4.96 58.28
N MET A 384 36.92 -4.10 57.71
CA MET A 384 35.71 -3.54 58.37
C MET A 384 35.87 -2.48 59.47
N GLY A 385 35.27 -1.30 59.24
CA GLY A 385 34.47 -0.62 60.26
C GLY A 385 34.88 0.79 60.70
N SER A 386 34.13 1.76 60.15
CA SER A 386 33.49 2.89 60.86
C SER A 386 34.29 4.02 61.54
N ARG A 387 33.80 5.23 61.20
CA ARG A 387 33.32 6.31 62.10
C ARG A 387 34.22 7.53 62.36
N SER A 388 33.68 8.65 61.87
CA SER A 388 33.39 9.93 62.54
C SER A 388 34.51 10.90 62.96
N ASP A 389 34.32 12.11 62.43
CA ASP A 389 34.12 13.37 63.17
C ASP A 389 35.30 14.30 63.48
N LYS A 390 35.13 15.52 62.92
CA LYS A 390 35.21 16.86 63.55
C LYS A 390 36.41 17.78 63.28
N ASP A 391 36.04 18.86 62.58
CA ASP A 391 36.07 20.27 63.01
C ASP A 391 37.37 21.12 63.06
N LEU A 392 37.17 22.37 62.60
CA LEU A 392 37.70 23.68 63.06
C LEU A 392 38.84 24.40 62.29
N GLU A 393 38.39 25.43 61.55
CA GLU A 393 38.70 26.88 61.63
C GLU A 393 40.10 27.49 61.35
N ALA A 394 40.10 28.35 60.30
CA ALA A 394 40.28 29.83 60.30
C ALA A 394 41.65 30.54 60.12
N THR A 395 41.54 31.71 59.45
CA THR A 395 42.38 32.95 59.41
C THR A 395 43.75 32.94 58.68
N GLU A 396 44.27 34.00 58.04
CA GLU A 396 43.81 35.26 57.40
C GLU A 396 45.08 35.98 56.83
N SER A 397 44.95 36.88 55.82
CA SER A 397 45.83 38.04 55.48
C SER A 397 47.27 37.75 54.93
N GLU A 398 48.00 38.58 54.16
CA GLU A 398 47.84 39.82 53.37
C GLU A 398 49.17 40.11 52.61
N ASN A 399 49.14 41.06 51.65
CA ASN A 399 50.23 41.95 51.17
C ASN A 399 51.13 41.61 49.95
N THR A 400 50.99 42.48 48.93
CA THR A 400 51.94 42.95 47.89
C THR A 400 52.81 44.11 48.46
N PRO A 401 53.68 44.90 47.75
CA PRO A 401 53.86 45.13 46.29
C PRO A 401 55.30 45.49 45.77
N SER A 402 55.36 46.04 44.55
CA SER A 402 56.39 46.96 43.95
C SER A 402 57.66 46.34 43.30
N SER A 403 58.30 46.85 42.23
CA SER A 403 58.15 48.01 41.32
C SER A 403 59.22 47.95 40.19
N GLU A 404 58.88 48.52 39.02
CA GLU A 404 59.67 49.39 38.10
C GLU A 404 60.88 48.94 37.22
N GLU A 405 60.73 49.30 35.91
CA GLU A 405 61.66 49.97 34.96
C GLU A 405 62.98 49.32 34.47
N ARG A 406 63.60 49.62 33.32
CA ARG A 406 63.28 50.14 31.95
C ARG A 406 64.62 50.14 31.15
N ASN A 407 64.59 49.80 29.84
CA ASN A 407 65.44 50.29 28.71
C ASN A 407 66.89 49.85 28.36
N THR A 408 67.02 49.51 27.05
CA THR A 408 68.02 49.90 25.99
C THR A 408 69.36 49.16 25.73
N ALA A 409 69.35 48.35 24.66
CA ALA A 409 70.17 48.36 23.41
C ALA A 409 71.72 48.52 23.40
N SER A 410 72.42 47.54 22.79
CA SER A 410 73.59 47.73 21.89
C SER A 410 73.93 46.44 21.10
N LYS A 411 74.53 46.62 19.91
CA LYS A 411 74.74 45.69 18.78
C LYS A 411 76.03 44.83 18.87
N GLY A 412 76.00 43.64 18.26
CA GLY A 412 77.00 43.19 17.27
C GLY A 412 77.91 41.99 17.60
N ASN A 413 77.57 40.80 17.01
CA ASN A 413 78.39 39.75 16.35
C ASN A 413 79.80 39.39 16.90
N THR A 414 80.25 38.13 17.07
CA THR A 414 79.90 36.83 16.44
C THR A 414 80.62 35.67 17.19
N SER A 415 79.91 34.53 17.32
CA SER A 415 80.33 33.11 17.41
C SER A 415 81.32 32.64 18.49
N ALA A 416 80.76 31.98 19.52
CA ALA A 416 81.25 30.70 20.07
C ALA A 416 80.07 29.98 20.75
N GLU A 417 80.01 28.66 20.59
CA GLU A 417 78.93 27.76 20.99
C GLU A 417 78.72 27.72 22.52
N GLU A 418 77.50 28.01 22.97
CA GLU A 418 76.94 27.51 24.24
C GLU A 418 75.44 27.29 24.03
N SER A 419 75.02 26.02 24.00
CA SER A 419 73.61 25.61 23.89
C SER A 419 72.86 25.99 25.17
N SER A 420 72.21 27.15 25.14
CA SER A 420 71.51 27.72 26.29
C SER A 420 70.14 27.09 26.55
N THR A 421 69.84 26.98 27.84
CA THR A 421 68.63 26.53 28.55
C THR A 421 67.27 26.93 27.95
N THR A 422 67.23 27.89 27.03
CA THR A 422 66.03 28.27 26.27
C THR A 422 65.50 27.20 25.33
N SER A 423 66.36 26.38 24.70
CA SER A 423 65.89 25.26 23.87
C SER A 423 65.22 24.18 24.72
N GLN A 424 65.75 23.93 25.92
CA GLN A 424 65.20 22.98 26.88
C GLN A 424 63.90 23.48 27.50
N LEU A 425 63.75 24.79 27.72
CA LEU A 425 62.49 25.38 28.18
C LEU A 425 61.40 25.32 27.11
N VAL A 426 61.73 25.55 25.84
CA VAL A 426 60.78 25.41 24.73
C VAL A 426 60.40 23.94 24.52
N GLU A 427 61.34 23.00 24.61
CA GLU A 427 61.03 21.57 24.61
C GLU A 427 60.23 21.14 25.84
N TYR A 428 60.52 21.67 27.03
CA TYR A 428 59.78 21.37 28.25
C TYR A 428 58.36 21.95 28.19
N VAL A 429 58.17 23.15 27.64
CA VAL A 429 56.84 23.74 27.41
C VAL A 429 56.09 22.99 26.32
N LEU A 430 56.75 22.56 25.24
CA LEU A 430 56.15 21.71 24.21
C LEU A 430 55.80 20.32 24.75
N HIS A 431 56.64 19.73 25.60
CA HIS A 431 56.41 18.46 26.27
C HIS A 431 55.33 18.57 27.36
N TRP A 432 55.25 19.70 28.07
CA TRP A 432 54.21 20.02 29.04
C TRP A 432 52.85 20.29 28.35
N MET A 433 52.86 20.97 27.19
CA MET A 433 51.68 21.12 26.33
C MET A 433 51.22 19.79 25.72
N ASN A 434 52.16 18.92 25.32
CA ASN A 434 51.85 17.56 24.86
C ASN A 434 51.37 16.63 25.99
N SER A 435 51.90 16.77 27.21
CA SER A 435 51.49 16.01 28.40
C SER A 435 50.05 16.37 28.83
N ARG A 436 49.62 17.63 28.65
CA ARG A 436 48.21 18.01 28.85
C ARG A 436 47.26 17.42 27.79
N HIS A 437 47.80 17.05 26.63
CA HIS A 437 47.08 16.36 25.55
C HIS A 437 46.80 14.87 25.86
N GLU A 438 47.43 14.29 26.90
CA GLU A 438 47.24 12.89 27.31
C GLU A 438 46.14 12.66 28.36
N ASN A 439 45.46 13.71 28.86
CA ASN A 439 44.23 13.56 29.65
C ASN A 439 43.03 13.22 28.75
N SER A 440 43.18 12.15 27.96
CA SER A 440 42.21 11.62 27.00
C SER A 440 40.84 11.36 27.63
N LYS A 441 40.79 11.03 28.92
CA LYS A 441 39.53 10.78 29.65
C LYS A 441 38.71 12.05 29.89
N PHE A 442 39.36 13.20 30.16
CA PHE A 442 38.65 14.45 30.43
C PHE A 442 38.15 15.12 29.14
N ILE A 443 38.96 15.11 28.08
CA ILE A 443 38.55 15.58 26.76
C ILE A 443 37.44 14.66 26.18
N GLN A 444 37.57 13.34 26.31
CA GLN A 444 36.48 12.42 25.93
C GLN A 444 35.21 12.63 26.76
N ALA A 445 35.33 12.94 28.05
CA ALA A 445 34.17 13.24 28.90
C ALA A 445 33.50 14.56 28.50
N ILE A 446 34.27 15.61 28.19
CA ILE A 446 33.74 16.87 27.67
C ILE A 446 33.10 16.65 26.29
N GLU A 447 33.77 15.97 25.36
CA GLU A 447 33.19 15.67 24.04
C GLU A 447 31.93 14.79 24.14
N PHE A 448 31.89 13.84 25.08
CA PHE A 448 30.72 13.03 25.36
C PHE A 448 29.58 13.87 25.96
N LEU A 449 29.87 14.75 26.92
CA LEU A 449 28.90 15.64 27.53
C LEU A 449 28.37 16.64 26.50
N HIS A 450 29.25 17.22 25.68
CA HIS A 450 28.90 18.16 24.61
C HIS A 450 28.06 17.46 23.52
N SER A 451 28.41 16.22 23.15
CA SER A 451 27.63 15.38 22.23
C SER A 451 26.24 15.07 22.78
N LYS A 452 26.14 14.73 24.08
CA LYS A 452 24.86 14.51 24.76
C LYS A 452 24.04 15.79 24.83
N ILE A 453 24.60 16.90 25.30
CA ILE A 453 23.93 18.21 25.42
C ILE A 453 23.43 18.66 24.05
N PHE A 454 24.25 18.58 23.01
CA PHE A 454 23.84 18.89 21.64
C PHE A 454 22.70 17.97 21.15
N GLY A 455 22.74 16.69 21.53
CA GLY A 455 21.65 15.75 21.29
C GLY A 455 20.34 16.14 21.99
N TRP A 456 20.40 16.54 23.27
CA TRP A 456 19.26 17.00 24.05
C TRP A 456 18.70 18.32 23.51
N MET A 457 19.55 19.28 23.15
CA MET A 457 19.14 20.54 22.53
C MET A 457 18.43 20.31 21.18
N LYS A 458 18.97 19.42 20.35
CA LYS A 458 18.34 19.04 19.07
C LYS A 458 16.99 18.37 19.30
N LEU A 459 16.87 17.49 20.29
CA LEU A 459 15.61 16.85 20.65
C LEU A 459 14.58 17.85 21.19
N ALA A 460 15.01 18.75 22.08
CA ALA A 460 14.18 19.80 22.65
C ALA A 460 13.66 20.75 21.56
N SER A 461 14.53 21.19 20.64
CA SER A 461 14.13 22.03 19.50
C SER A 461 13.10 21.33 18.60
N ILE A 462 13.28 20.04 18.30
CA ILE A 462 12.31 19.24 17.52
C ILE A 462 10.97 19.14 18.26
N LEU A 463 10.99 18.89 19.58
CA LEU A 463 9.79 18.77 20.40
C LEU A 463 9.04 20.09 20.51
N ILE A 464 9.74 21.20 20.74
CA ILE A 464 9.16 22.55 20.78
C ILE A 464 8.52 22.88 19.43
N THR A 465 9.22 22.61 18.32
CA THR A 465 8.68 22.83 16.96
C THR A 465 7.39 22.01 16.75
N PHE A 466 7.37 20.74 17.18
CA PHE A 466 6.19 19.89 17.09
C PHE A 466 5.01 20.43 17.90
N LEU A 467 5.26 20.83 19.15
CA LEU A 467 4.24 21.41 20.03
C LEU A 467 3.69 22.72 19.48
N LEU A 468 4.55 23.60 18.95
CA LEU A 468 4.13 24.86 18.32
C LEU A 468 3.23 24.61 17.11
N VAL A 469 3.59 23.68 16.23
CA VAL A 469 2.75 23.33 15.07
C VAL A 469 1.40 22.77 15.51
N LEU A 470 1.37 21.92 16.55
CA LEU A 470 0.13 21.37 17.09
C LEU A 470 -0.76 22.46 17.69
N ILE A 471 -0.17 23.39 18.46
CA ILE A 471 -0.89 24.55 19.02
C ILE A 471 -1.48 25.40 17.89
N ILE A 472 -0.72 25.68 16.83
CA ILE A 472 -1.20 26.44 15.68
C ILE A 472 -2.40 25.72 15.03
N ILE A 473 -2.31 24.41 14.79
CA ILE A 473 -3.42 23.64 14.21
C ILE A 473 -4.66 23.72 15.11
N ILE A 474 -4.50 23.55 16.42
CA ILE A 474 -5.61 23.61 17.39
C ILE A 474 -6.25 24.99 17.40
N VAL A 475 -5.44 26.07 17.50
CA VAL A 475 -5.93 27.46 17.51
C VAL A 475 -6.64 27.81 16.20
N CYS A 476 -6.07 27.43 15.05
CA CYS A 476 -6.72 27.60 13.75
C CYS A 476 -8.05 26.85 13.68
N THR A 477 -8.11 25.61 14.16
CA THR A 477 -9.32 24.78 14.16
C THR A 477 -10.41 25.40 15.03
N ILE A 478 -10.08 25.83 16.25
CA ILE A 478 -11.02 26.51 17.16
C ILE A 478 -11.53 27.80 16.52
N LYS A 479 -10.66 28.58 15.88
CA LYS A 479 -11.04 29.84 15.23
C LYS A 479 -11.95 29.63 14.00
N TRP A 480 -11.65 28.64 13.17
CA TRP A 480 -12.38 28.38 11.93
C TRP A 480 -13.72 27.66 12.14
N PHE A 481 -13.83 26.85 13.19
CA PHE A 481 -15.03 26.06 13.50
C PHE A 481 -15.72 26.46 14.82
N SER A 482 -15.39 27.65 15.37
CA SER A 482 -16.02 28.26 16.56
C SER A 482 -16.39 27.23 17.63
N ILE A 483 -15.39 26.46 18.09
CA ILE A 483 -15.61 25.34 19.01
C ILE A 483 -15.87 25.90 20.41
N LYS A 484 -17.08 25.69 20.93
CA LYS A 484 -17.54 26.16 22.26
C LYS A 484 -17.89 24.96 23.14
N ILE A 485 -17.59 25.06 24.43
CA ILE A 485 -17.98 24.06 25.43
C ILE A 485 -19.17 24.63 26.20
N THR A 486 -20.35 24.01 26.05
CA THR A 486 -21.61 24.45 26.67
C THR A 486 -22.04 23.44 27.73
N LYS A 487 -22.93 23.82 28.65
CA LYS A 487 -23.43 22.92 29.71
C LYS A 487 -24.38 21.83 29.19
N ASP A 488 -25.15 22.13 28.13
CA ASP A 488 -26.18 21.21 27.58
C ASP A 488 -25.65 20.31 26.44
N GLU A 489 -24.67 20.79 25.68
CA GLU A 489 -23.93 20.03 24.67
C GLU A 489 -22.43 20.14 24.99
N PRO A 490 -21.73 19.03 25.25
CA PRO A 490 -20.36 19.08 25.76
C PRO A 490 -19.39 19.75 24.77
N ILE A 491 -19.67 19.68 23.47
CA ILE A 491 -18.88 20.33 22.41
C ILE A 491 -19.84 20.81 21.32
N HIS A 492 -19.94 22.13 21.16
CA HIS A 492 -20.66 22.76 20.05
C HIS A 492 -19.67 23.21 18.98
N CYS A 493 -19.92 22.87 17.71
CA CYS A 493 -19.08 23.25 16.56
C CYS A 493 -19.96 23.86 15.47
N GLU A 494 -19.51 24.96 14.88
CA GLU A 494 -20.20 25.68 13.80
C GLU A 494 -19.16 26.24 12.80
N THR A 495 -19.47 26.29 11.51
CA THR A 495 -18.55 26.91 10.54
C THR A 495 -18.54 28.44 10.72
N ALA A 496 -17.37 29.01 11.03
CA ALA A 496 -17.23 30.44 11.35
C ALA A 496 -16.75 31.31 10.17
N PHE A 497 -16.54 30.73 8.99
CA PHE A 497 -16.04 31.42 7.80
C PHE A 497 -17.12 31.49 6.70
N THR A 498 -17.03 32.51 5.84
CA THR A 498 -17.98 32.69 4.73
C THR A 498 -17.54 31.92 3.47
N PRO A 499 -18.46 31.62 2.54
CA PRO A 499 -18.11 31.02 1.24
C PRO A 499 -17.06 31.83 0.44
N GLU A 500 -17.10 33.16 0.52
CA GLU A 500 -16.10 34.02 -0.14
C GLU A 500 -14.72 33.87 0.48
N GLN A 501 -14.63 33.85 1.82
CA GLN A 501 -13.39 33.59 2.53
C GLN A 501 -12.82 32.21 2.20
N LEU A 502 -13.70 31.21 2.05
CA LEU A 502 -13.31 29.86 1.64
C LEU A 502 -12.67 29.88 0.25
N VAL A 503 -13.33 30.47 -0.75
CA VAL A 503 -12.81 30.52 -2.13
C VAL A 503 -11.44 31.21 -2.17
N ASN A 504 -11.30 32.36 -1.51
CA ASN A 504 -10.03 33.08 -1.43
C ASN A 504 -8.94 32.24 -0.74
N THR A 505 -9.28 31.53 0.33
CA THR A 505 -8.32 30.69 1.03
C THR A 505 -7.93 29.45 0.23
N VAL A 506 -8.88 28.82 -0.46
CA VAL A 506 -8.60 27.67 -1.33
C VAL A 506 -7.71 28.09 -2.51
N GLN A 507 -7.97 29.26 -3.10
CA GLN A 507 -7.11 29.83 -4.14
C GLN A 507 -5.68 30.03 -3.61
N LEU A 508 -5.53 30.69 -2.45
CA LEU A 508 -4.22 30.93 -1.83
C LEU A 508 -3.50 29.62 -1.46
N ALA A 509 -4.21 28.67 -0.85
CA ALA A 509 -3.67 27.38 -0.45
C ALA A 509 -3.24 26.54 -1.66
N THR A 510 -4.01 26.58 -2.75
CA THR A 510 -3.67 25.88 -4.00
C THR A 510 -2.43 26.49 -4.64
N GLN A 511 -2.32 27.82 -4.70
CA GLN A 511 -1.13 28.51 -5.20
C GLN A 511 0.11 28.20 -4.33
N PHE A 512 -0.05 28.24 -3.01
CA PHE A 512 1.02 27.88 -2.07
C PHE A 512 1.46 26.43 -2.25
N ALA A 513 0.51 25.49 -2.42
CA ALA A 513 0.80 24.08 -2.67
C ALA A 513 1.58 23.84 -3.97
N LEU A 514 1.30 24.61 -5.04
CA LEU A 514 2.05 24.53 -6.30
C LEU A 514 3.53 24.90 -6.09
N TRP A 515 3.79 26.03 -5.43
CA TRP A 515 5.14 26.50 -5.15
C TRP A 515 5.89 25.59 -4.18
N MET A 516 5.20 25.15 -3.11
CA MET A 516 5.75 24.21 -2.14
C MET A 516 6.11 22.88 -2.79
N GLY A 517 5.24 22.34 -3.66
CA GLY A 517 5.51 21.13 -4.45
C GLY A 517 6.73 21.31 -5.36
N PHE A 518 6.77 22.39 -6.13
CA PHE A 518 7.89 22.68 -7.03
C PHE A 518 9.23 22.82 -6.28
N LEU A 519 9.26 23.64 -5.22
CA LEU A 519 10.47 23.87 -4.42
C LEU A 519 10.92 22.58 -3.72
N SER A 520 9.99 21.80 -3.18
CA SER A 520 10.30 20.53 -2.54
C SER A 520 10.90 19.52 -3.53
N LEU A 521 10.35 19.41 -4.74
CA LEU A 521 10.91 18.56 -5.80
C LEU A 521 12.31 19.02 -6.19
N LEU A 522 12.52 20.33 -6.37
CA LEU A 522 13.81 20.89 -6.72
C LEU A 522 14.87 20.57 -5.66
N ILE A 523 14.53 20.69 -4.38
CA ILE A 523 15.43 20.33 -3.26
C ILE A 523 15.80 18.84 -3.30
N GLU A 524 14.84 17.94 -3.57
CA GLU A 524 15.11 16.50 -3.66
C GLU A 524 15.99 16.14 -4.86
N ILE A 525 15.77 16.80 -6.02
CA ILE A 525 16.60 16.65 -7.22
C ILE A 525 18.03 17.12 -6.93
N LEU A 526 18.21 18.35 -6.46
CA LEU A 526 19.53 18.90 -6.10
C LEU A 526 20.21 18.05 -5.03
N GLY A 527 19.44 17.58 -4.03
CA GLY A 527 19.88 16.64 -3.01
C GLY A 527 20.33 15.29 -3.57
N ALA A 528 19.68 14.77 -4.62
CA ALA A 528 20.10 13.53 -5.28
C ALA A 528 21.40 13.72 -6.08
N PHE A 529 21.52 14.82 -6.84
CA PHE A 529 22.74 15.14 -7.58
C PHE A 529 23.94 15.39 -6.67
N THR A 530 23.78 16.19 -5.62
CA THR A 530 24.84 16.43 -4.64
C THR A 530 25.31 15.15 -3.97
N ARG A 531 24.40 14.24 -3.59
CA ARG A 531 24.76 12.92 -3.03
C ARG A 531 25.53 12.05 -4.03
N CYS A 532 25.13 12.02 -5.30
CA CYS A 532 25.89 11.32 -6.36
C CYS A 532 27.30 11.89 -6.52
N LEU A 533 27.45 13.22 -6.49
CA LEU A 533 28.75 13.88 -6.67
C LEU A 533 29.69 13.64 -5.48
N LEU A 534 29.16 13.71 -4.26
CA LEU A 534 29.91 13.52 -3.01
C LEU A 534 30.26 12.05 -2.72
N GLU A 535 29.58 11.08 -3.35
CA GLU A 535 29.87 9.67 -3.11
C GLU A 535 31.22 9.26 -3.73
N GLN A 536 32.04 8.57 -2.93
CA GLN A 536 33.28 7.95 -3.38
C GLN A 536 32.94 6.60 -4.04
N CYS A 537 32.91 6.57 -5.38
CA CYS A 537 32.64 5.40 -6.22
C CYS A 537 33.56 5.40 -7.45
N SER A 538 33.62 4.28 -8.19
CA SER A 538 34.34 4.22 -9.46
C SER A 538 33.79 5.24 -10.47
N LYS A 539 34.65 5.78 -11.36
CA LYS A 539 34.25 6.77 -12.37
C LYS A 539 33.04 6.29 -13.21
N ARG A 540 33.05 5.03 -13.65
CA ARG A 540 31.95 4.40 -14.41
C ARG A 540 30.65 4.35 -13.59
N SER A 541 30.70 3.93 -12.33
CA SER A 541 29.53 3.89 -11.46
C SER A 541 28.97 5.28 -11.19
N LYS A 542 29.84 6.29 -11.03
CA LYS A 542 29.42 7.68 -10.83
C LYS A 542 28.71 8.24 -12.05
N VAL A 543 29.25 8.03 -13.26
CA VAL A 543 28.60 8.44 -14.53
C VAL A 543 27.24 7.76 -14.67
N TRP A 544 27.16 6.46 -14.39
CA TRP A 544 25.91 5.70 -14.46
C TRP A 544 24.86 6.22 -13.47
N GLN A 545 25.23 6.47 -12.22
CA GLN A 545 24.33 7.03 -11.20
C GLN A 545 23.85 8.45 -11.57
N LEU A 546 24.72 9.29 -12.13
CA LEU A 546 24.34 10.63 -12.60
C LEU A 546 23.36 10.56 -13.76
N PHE A 547 23.59 9.65 -14.72
CA PHE A 547 22.66 9.40 -15.82
C PHE A 547 21.29 8.93 -15.32
N GLN A 548 21.25 8.00 -14.38
CA GLN A 548 20.01 7.54 -13.73
C GLN A 548 19.30 8.69 -13.01
N CYS A 549 20.02 9.48 -12.19
CA CYS A 549 19.45 10.65 -11.51
C CYS A 549 18.88 11.67 -12.50
N PHE A 550 19.56 11.91 -13.62
CA PHE A 550 19.09 12.80 -14.68
C PHE A 550 17.77 12.30 -15.28
N ILE A 551 17.71 11.06 -15.73
CA ILE A 551 16.49 10.46 -16.30
C ILE A 551 15.32 10.56 -15.32
N TRP A 552 15.51 10.13 -14.07
CA TRP A 552 14.42 10.13 -13.08
C TRP A 552 13.99 11.53 -12.66
N SER A 553 14.90 12.50 -12.69
CA SER A 553 14.56 13.91 -12.45
C SER A 553 13.70 14.46 -13.58
N VAL A 554 14.05 14.18 -14.84
CA VAL A 554 13.26 14.58 -16.02
C VAL A 554 11.87 13.94 -15.98
N VAL A 555 11.77 12.63 -15.75
CA VAL A 555 10.50 11.91 -15.63
C VAL A 555 9.65 12.48 -14.48
N SER A 556 10.27 12.81 -13.35
CA SER A 556 9.56 13.37 -12.20
C SER A 556 9.04 14.80 -12.46
N LEU A 557 9.83 15.63 -13.15
CA LEU A 557 9.39 16.97 -13.56
C LEU A 557 8.23 16.90 -14.57
N MET A 558 8.28 15.97 -15.54
CA MET A 558 7.19 15.74 -16.48
C MET A 558 5.92 15.27 -15.77
N MET A 559 6.02 14.25 -14.89
CA MET A 559 4.88 13.74 -14.12
C MET A 559 4.27 14.80 -13.19
N PHE A 560 5.11 15.59 -12.52
CA PHE A 560 4.66 16.72 -11.73
C PHE A 560 3.88 17.72 -12.59
N SER A 561 4.44 18.10 -13.74
CA SER A 561 3.84 19.05 -14.68
C SER A 561 2.49 18.56 -15.24
N VAL A 562 2.36 17.28 -15.63
CA VAL A 562 1.08 16.68 -16.07
C VAL A 562 0.06 16.69 -14.93
N SER A 563 0.51 16.48 -13.69
CA SER A 563 -0.36 16.43 -12.53
C SER A 563 -0.95 17.77 -12.14
N LEU A 564 -0.33 18.90 -12.52
CA LEU A 564 -0.78 20.24 -12.14
C LEU A 564 -2.20 20.55 -12.61
N TYR A 565 -2.53 20.20 -13.86
CA TYR A 565 -3.87 20.45 -14.41
C TYR A 565 -4.98 19.72 -13.64
N SER A 566 -4.72 18.46 -13.27
CA SER A 566 -5.66 17.65 -12.48
C SER A 566 -5.75 18.11 -11.02
N PHE A 567 -4.65 18.64 -10.47
CA PHE A 567 -4.59 19.15 -9.10
C PHE A 567 -5.36 20.46 -8.96
N THR A 568 -5.13 21.42 -9.88
CA THR A 568 -5.78 22.73 -9.85
C THR A 568 -7.26 22.66 -10.20
N ALA A 569 -7.81 21.50 -10.57
CA ALA A 569 -9.25 21.31 -10.79
C ALA A 569 -10.12 21.64 -9.55
N VAL A 570 -9.52 21.73 -8.35
CA VAL A 570 -10.20 22.22 -7.13
C VAL A 570 -10.53 23.71 -7.19
N ASP A 571 -9.79 24.51 -7.95
CA ASP A 571 -10.05 25.93 -8.12
C ASP A 571 -9.91 26.38 -9.59
N ARG A 572 -11.01 26.90 -10.14
CA ARG A 572 -11.08 27.26 -11.57
C ARG A 572 -10.20 28.46 -11.92
N VAL A 573 -9.96 29.39 -10.99
CA VAL A 573 -9.16 30.58 -11.24
C VAL A 573 -7.70 30.16 -11.43
N VAL A 574 -7.16 29.41 -10.47
CA VAL A 574 -5.80 28.88 -10.56
C VAL A 574 -5.64 27.93 -11.75
N GLN A 575 -6.65 27.10 -12.05
CA GLN A 575 -6.61 26.20 -13.21
C GLN A 575 -6.49 26.98 -14.53
N ARG A 576 -7.20 28.11 -14.67
CA ARG A 576 -7.12 28.98 -15.87
C ARG A 576 -5.80 29.74 -15.96
N SER A 577 -5.17 30.05 -14.83
CA SER A 577 -3.87 30.71 -14.78
C SER A 577 -2.70 29.80 -15.18
N LEU A 578 -2.91 28.48 -15.35
CA LEU A 578 -1.85 27.57 -15.75
C LEU A 578 -1.36 27.83 -17.19
N PRO A 579 -0.04 27.78 -17.44
CA PRO A 579 0.52 27.85 -18.78
C PRO A 579 -0.11 26.82 -19.73
N LYS A 580 -0.42 27.24 -20.96
CA LYS A 580 -1.01 26.39 -22.01
C LYS A 580 -0.19 25.12 -22.27
N THR A 581 1.12 25.17 -22.09
CA THR A 581 2.02 24.02 -22.21
C THR A 581 1.63 22.86 -21.30
N PHE A 582 1.34 23.13 -20.02
CA PHE A 582 0.94 22.10 -19.07
C PHE A 582 -0.46 21.54 -19.38
N VAL A 583 -1.38 22.41 -19.81
CA VAL A 583 -2.72 22.00 -20.25
C VAL A 583 -2.62 21.08 -21.47
N ASN A 584 -1.81 21.44 -22.45
CA ASN A 584 -1.63 20.64 -23.66
C ASN A 584 -0.97 19.28 -23.35
N MET A 585 0.04 19.28 -22.48
CA MET A 585 0.69 18.05 -22.05
C MET A 585 -0.26 17.09 -21.31
N TYR A 586 -1.16 17.63 -20.46
CA TYR A 586 -2.24 16.82 -19.87
C TYR A 586 -3.19 16.28 -20.94
N ARG A 587 -3.68 17.10 -21.88
CA ARG A 587 -4.61 16.66 -22.93
C ARG A 587 -4.03 15.55 -23.80
N HIS A 588 -2.76 15.65 -24.18
CA HIS A 588 -2.07 14.61 -24.94
C HIS A 588 -1.79 13.34 -24.14
N THR A 589 -1.85 13.37 -22.80
CA THR A 589 -1.64 12.19 -21.95
C THR A 589 -2.91 11.71 -21.25
N ALA A 590 -4.04 12.39 -21.47
CA ALA A 590 -5.31 12.11 -20.80
C ALA A 590 -5.85 10.71 -21.13
N TYR A 591 -5.62 10.23 -22.36
CA TYR A 591 -6.02 8.89 -22.78
C TYR A 591 -5.31 7.76 -22.02
N LEU A 592 -4.18 8.05 -21.37
CA LEU A 592 -3.45 7.10 -20.51
C LEU A 592 -3.91 7.15 -19.04
N GLU A 593 -4.80 8.08 -18.69
CA GLU A 593 -5.32 8.30 -17.33
C GLU A 593 -4.22 8.40 -16.25
N LEU A 594 -3.05 8.96 -16.59
CA LEU A 594 -1.89 9.06 -15.70
C LEU A 594 -2.15 9.91 -14.45
N THR A 595 -3.01 10.93 -14.58
CA THR A 595 -3.40 11.81 -13.48
C THR A 595 -4.91 12.08 -13.56
N ASN A 596 -5.57 12.14 -12.41
CA ASN A 596 -7.01 12.34 -12.30
C ASN A 596 -7.33 13.43 -11.27
N ALA A 597 -8.47 14.08 -11.43
CA ALA A 597 -9.03 14.95 -10.41
C ALA A 597 -9.65 14.09 -9.30
N TYR A 598 -9.31 14.38 -8.05
CA TYR A 598 -9.86 13.65 -6.89
C TYR A 598 -11.04 14.42 -6.31
N GLY A 599 -12.02 13.69 -5.80
CA GLY A 599 -13.10 14.30 -5.03
C GLY A 599 -14.23 13.34 -4.70
N LEU A 600 -14.00 12.52 -3.69
CA LEU A 600 -14.98 11.57 -3.19
C LEU A 600 -15.96 12.27 -2.25
N PHE A 601 -17.26 11.95 -2.39
CA PHE A 601 -18.34 12.45 -1.53
C PHE A 601 -18.46 13.98 -1.47
N ARG A 602 -18.30 14.66 -2.63
CA ARG A 602 -18.51 16.12 -2.76
C ARG A 602 -19.89 16.57 -2.25
N SER A 603 -20.90 15.74 -2.48
CA SER A 603 -22.23 15.86 -1.89
C SER A 603 -22.55 14.61 -1.09
N MET A 604 -23.22 14.79 0.04
CA MET A 604 -23.76 13.71 0.82
C MET A 604 -24.95 13.10 0.09
N THR A 605 -24.84 11.81 -0.20
CA THR A 605 -25.90 11.02 -0.82
C THR A 605 -26.77 10.38 0.27
N GLY A 606 -28.04 10.11 -0.06
CA GLY A 606 -28.97 9.44 0.87
C GLY A 606 -29.39 10.26 2.09
N VAL A 607 -29.42 11.59 1.96
CA VAL A 607 -29.98 12.46 3.02
C VAL A 607 -31.48 12.17 3.14
N GLY A 608 -31.93 11.83 4.35
CA GLY A 608 -33.31 11.40 4.56
C GLY A 608 -33.57 9.93 4.25
N GLY A 609 -32.53 9.13 4.02
CA GLY A 609 -32.62 7.68 3.87
C GLY A 609 -31.77 7.15 2.73
N ARG A 610 -31.23 5.95 2.92
CA ARG A 610 -30.39 5.27 1.94
C ARG A 610 -31.25 4.69 0.81
N PRO A 611 -31.15 5.18 -0.44
CA PRO A 611 -31.93 4.63 -1.55
C PRO A 611 -31.40 3.25 -1.94
N GLU A 612 -32.28 2.27 -2.01
CA GLU A 612 -31.94 0.88 -2.30
C GLU A 612 -32.95 0.26 -3.26
N LEU A 613 -32.43 -0.30 -4.35
CA LEU A 613 -33.23 -1.04 -5.32
C LEU A 613 -33.44 -2.47 -4.85
N ILE A 614 -34.70 -2.91 -4.89
CA ILE A 614 -35.15 -4.27 -4.59
C ILE A 614 -35.79 -4.85 -5.86
N ILE A 615 -35.26 -5.98 -6.31
CA ILE A 615 -35.78 -6.72 -7.46
C ILE A 615 -36.67 -7.83 -6.92
N ILE A 616 -37.91 -7.89 -7.39
CA ILE A 616 -38.88 -8.89 -6.98
C ILE A 616 -39.41 -9.66 -8.17
N GLY A 617 -39.50 -10.98 -8.03
CA GLY A 617 -40.05 -11.89 -9.03
C GLY A 617 -41.32 -12.57 -8.54
N SER A 618 -42.16 -13.03 -9.46
CA SER A 618 -43.33 -13.87 -9.16
C SER A 618 -43.68 -14.75 -10.36
N ASN A 619 -44.40 -15.85 -10.10
CA ASN A 619 -44.98 -16.72 -11.14
C ASN A 619 -46.40 -16.32 -11.54
N SER A 620 -47.07 -15.50 -10.72
CA SER A 620 -48.42 -14.96 -10.90
C SER A 620 -48.41 -13.44 -10.71
N LEU A 621 -49.37 -12.72 -11.28
CA LEU A 621 -49.49 -11.28 -11.05
C LEU A 621 -49.92 -10.98 -9.59
N ASP A 622 -50.73 -11.86 -9.01
CA ASP A 622 -51.30 -11.73 -7.66
C ASP A 622 -50.32 -12.10 -6.54
N GLY A 623 -49.16 -12.68 -6.88
CA GLY A 623 -48.12 -13.10 -5.93
C GLY A 623 -48.22 -14.58 -5.51
N PRO A 624 -47.29 -15.06 -4.67
CA PRO A 624 -46.35 -14.29 -3.85
C PRO A 624 -45.18 -13.67 -4.65
N TRP A 625 -44.81 -12.44 -4.30
CA TRP A 625 -43.63 -11.76 -4.84
C TRP A 625 -42.43 -12.01 -3.92
N GLU A 626 -41.38 -12.60 -4.48
CA GLU A 626 -40.16 -12.96 -3.75
C GLU A 626 -38.97 -12.09 -4.14
N GLU A 627 -38.16 -11.70 -3.16
CA GLU A 627 -37.03 -10.78 -3.33
C GLU A 627 -35.75 -11.49 -3.75
N TYR A 628 -35.09 -10.98 -4.79
CA TYR A 628 -33.73 -11.35 -5.10
C TYR A 628 -32.77 -10.69 -4.11
N ASN A 629 -32.03 -11.51 -3.36
CA ASN A 629 -31.02 -11.02 -2.43
C ASN A 629 -29.66 -10.85 -3.12
N PHE A 630 -28.87 -9.88 -2.65
CA PHE A 630 -27.49 -9.66 -3.05
C PHE A 630 -26.51 -10.22 -2.00
N LEU A 631 -25.24 -10.39 -2.38
CA LEU A 631 -24.23 -10.99 -1.49
C LEU A 631 -23.73 -10.02 -0.42
N TYR A 632 -23.52 -8.75 -0.79
CA TYR A 632 -22.85 -7.76 0.06
C TYR A 632 -23.70 -6.51 0.33
N LYS A 633 -24.56 -6.12 -0.62
CA LYS A 633 -25.48 -4.99 -0.48
C LYS A 633 -26.57 -5.29 0.57
N PRO A 634 -26.96 -4.30 1.40
CA PRO A 634 -28.12 -4.42 2.28
C PRO A 634 -29.42 -4.74 1.51
N GLY A 635 -30.22 -5.65 2.06
CA GLY A 635 -31.52 -6.01 1.51
C GLY A 635 -32.42 -6.59 2.60
N ASN A 636 -32.04 -7.74 3.16
CA ASN A 636 -32.77 -8.33 4.28
C ASN A 636 -32.66 -7.45 5.54
N LEU A 637 -33.81 -7.08 6.12
CA LEU A 637 -33.95 -6.19 7.28
C LEU A 637 -33.30 -6.74 8.55
N TYR A 638 -33.29 -8.06 8.71
CA TYR A 638 -32.76 -8.75 9.88
C TYR A 638 -31.29 -9.16 9.71
N GLN A 639 -30.74 -8.99 8.52
CA GLN A 639 -29.34 -9.30 8.25
C GLN A 639 -28.46 -8.11 8.63
N PRO A 640 -27.42 -8.30 9.48
CA PRO A 640 -26.43 -7.26 9.68
C PRO A 640 -25.73 -6.93 8.36
N PRO A 641 -25.33 -5.66 8.14
CA PRO A 641 -24.48 -5.31 7.01
C PRO A 641 -23.24 -6.22 7.01
N PRO A 642 -22.87 -6.87 5.90
CA PRO A 642 -21.77 -7.82 5.93
C PRO A 642 -20.44 -7.07 6.11
N PHE A 643 -19.54 -7.67 6.89
CA PHE A 643 -18.16 -7.20 6.88
C PHE A 643 -17.56 -7.66 5.55
N VAL A 644 -17.32 -6.79 4.57
CA VAL A 644 -16.72 -7.23 3.29
C VAL A 644 -15.21 -7.51 3.42
N VAL A 645 -14.66 -7.29 4.60
CA VAL A 645 -13.37 -7.85 5.01
C VAL A 645 -13.56 -9.25 5.63
N ALA A 646 -14.77 -9.71 5.95
CA ALA A 646 -15.04 -11.03 6.51
C ALA A 646 -16.47 -11.48 6.19
N ALA A 647 -16.66 -12.23 5.11
CA ALA A 647 -17.85 -13.08 5.00
C ALA A 647 -17.62 -14.25 4.03
N ASP A 648 -17.64 -15.46 4.61
CA ASP A 648 -18.15 -16.63 3.92
C ASP A 648 -19.67 -16.67 4.14
N LYS A 649 -20.43 -16.57 3.05
CA LYS A 649 -21.77 -17.15 2.95
C LYS A 649 -21.86 -17.83 1.59
N PHE A 650 -21.40 -19.07 1.53
CA PHE A 650 -21.80 -19.99 0.48
C PHE A 650 -22.91 -20.88 1.07
N PRO A 651 -24.06 -21.06 0.41
CA PRO A 651 -25.09 -21.95 0.89
C PRO A 651 -24.61 -23.39 0.72
N LEU A 652 -24.14 -24.01 1.80
CA LEU A 652 -24.11 -25.47 1.88
C LEU A 652 -25.54 -25.93 2.22
N PRO A 653 -26.03 -27.02 1.59
CA PRO A 653 -27.24 -27.68 2.05
C PRO A 653 -26.91 -28.41 3.37
N ILE A 654 -27.94 -28.54 4.21
CA ILE A 654 -28.00 -29.25 5.51
C ILE A 654 -27.97 -28.28 6.70
N GLY A 655 -29.06 -28.38 7.47
CA GLY A 655 -29.47 -27.45 8.51
C GLY A 655 -28.55 -27.41 9.71
N GLU A 656 -28.42 -26.21 10.26
CA GLU A 656 -28.64 -25.86 11.67
C GLU A 656 -28.14 -24.43 11.86
N ALA A 657 -29.09 -23.49 11.86
CA ALA A 657 -28.84 -22.11 12.23
C ALA A 657 -28.52 -22.06 13.73
N SER A 658 -27.24 -21.99 14.11
CA SER A 658 -26.75 -21.31 15.32
C SER A 658 -25.25 -21.55 15.53
N ARG A 659 -24.48 -20.46 15.67
CA ARG A 659 -23.03 -20.35 15.95
C ARG A 659 -22.11 -20.27 14.72
N ALA A 660 -22.05 -19.08 14.12
CA ALA A 660 -20.95 -18.69 13.22
C ALA A 660 -20.39 -17.31 13.61
N TRP A 661 -19.77 -17.22 14.80
CA TRP A 661 -18.75 -16.22 15.11
C TRP A 661 -17.45 -16.97 15.37
N GLY A 662 -16.63 -17.15 14.35
CA GLY A 662 -15.33 -17.75 14.51
C GLY A 662 -14.76 -18.31 13.21
N LYS A 663 -13.73 -17.63 12.71
CA LYS A 663 -12.87 -17.97 11.55
C LYS A 663 -13.36 -17.43 10.19
N SER A 664 -13.22 -16.12 10.00
CA SER A 664 -13.22 -15.52 8.65
C SER A 664 -11.98 -14.62 8.52
N GLY A 665 -11.13 -14.94 7.53
CA GLY A 665 -9.94 -14.17 7.18
C GLY A 665 -10.32 -12.79 6.65
N LYS A 666 -9.48 -11.79 6.98
CA LYS A 666 -9.63 -10.38 6.60
C LYS A 666 -9.22 -10.15 5.14
N THR A 667 -10.14 -10.20 4.19
CA THR A 667 -9.76 -10.22 2.77
C THR A 667 -10.48 -9.14 1.95
N PRO A 668 -9.76 -8.20 1.32
CA PRO A 668 -10.38 -7.13 0.54
C PRO A 668 -10.91 -7.68 -0.79
N HIS A 669 -12.24 -7.77 -0.91
CA HIS A 669 -12.94 -8.09 -2.15
C HIS A 669 -13.74 -6.87 -2.62
N GLN A 670 -13.77 -6.63 -3.93
CA GLN A 670 -14.58 -5.58 -4.56
C GLN A 670 -15.79 -6.21 -5.25
N PRO A 671 -16.98 -6.23 -4.63
CA PRO A 671 -18.20 -6.72 -5.28
C PRO A 671 -18.74 -5.64 -6.23
N ARG A 672 -18.49 -5.78 -7.54
CA ARG A 672 -18.78 -4.74 -8.52
C ARG A 672 -20.27 -4.58 -8.77
N LEU A 673 -21.03 -5.68 -8.82
CA LEU A 673 -22.48 -5.63 -9.02
C LEU A 673 -23.16 -4.88 -7.86
N ASP A 674 -22.89 -5.28 -6.62
CA ASP A 674 -23.41 -4.61 -5.41
C ASP A 674 -23.06 -3.12 -5.38
N TRP A 675 -21.84 -2.77 -5.77
CA TRP A 675 -21.40 -1.37 -5.85
C TRP A 675 -22.17 -0.59 -6.92
N GLN A 676 -22.33 -1.16 -8.12
CA GLN A 676 -23.09 -0.55 -9.22
C GLN A 676 -24.58 -0.39 -8.87
N MET A 677 -25.17 -1.35 -8.15
CA MET A 677 -26.56 -1.27 -7.70
C MET A 677 -26.82 -0.06 -6.78
N TRP A 678 -25.83 0.34 -5.98
CA TRP A 678 -25.93 1.55 -5.16
C TRP A 678 -25.96 2.83 -6.02
N PHE A 679 -25.14 2.92 -7.08
CA PHE A 679 -25.19 4.04 -8.02
C PHE A 679 -26.51 4.06 -8.80
N ALA A 680 -26.98 2.91 -9.28
CA ALA A 680 -28.24 2.81 -10.01
C ALA A 680 -29.44 3.28 -9.18
N ALA A 681 -29.40 3.15 -7.84
CA ALA A 681 -30.45 3.62 -6.96
C ALA A 681 -30.56 5.16 -6.88
N LEU A 682 -29.47 5.88 -7.20
CA LEU A 682 -29.43 7.34 -7.22
C LEU A 682 -29.92 7.92 -8.56
N GLU A 683 -29.89 7.12 -9.62
CA GLU A 683 -30.18 7.52 -10.99
C GLU A 683 -31.47 6.88 -11.53
N SER A 684 -31.81 7.11 -12.79
CA SER A 684 -32.95 6.48 -13.46
C SER A 684 -32.58 5.17 -14.16
N TYR A 685 -33.58 4.31 -14.43
CA TYR A 685 -33.37 3.07 -15.19
C TYR A 685 -32.92 3.35 -16.65
N SER A 686 -33.24 4.52 -17.21
CA SER A 686 -32.86 4.94 -18.56
C SER A 686 -31.38 5.29 -18.71
N GLU A 687 -30.76 5.76 -17.62
CA GLU A 687 -29.34 6.07 -17.51
C GLU A 687 -28.51 4.82 -17.22
N ASN A 688 -29.13 3.79 -16.63
CA ASN A 688 -28.50 2.53 -16.25
C ASN A 688 -28.95 1.35 -17.14
N PRO A 689 -28.58 1.30 -18.42
CA PRO A 689 -29.03 0.25 -19.34
C PRO A 689 -28.46 -1.14 -18.98
N TRP A 690 -27.38 -1.22 -18.20
CA TRP A 690 -26.89 -2.47 -17.63
C TRP A 690 -27.87 -3.09 -16.62
N PHE A 691 -28.68 -2.28 -15.92
CA PHE A 691 -29.71 -2.77 -15.01
C PHE A 691 -30.85 -3.44 -15.78
N LEU A 692 -31.24 -2.88 -16.93
CA LEU A 692 -32.20 -3.52 -17.84
C LEU A 692 -31.68 -4.88 -18.35
N SER A 693 -30.37 -4.97 -18.62
CA SER A 693 -29.71 -6.24 -18.95
C SER A 693 -29.79 -7.23 -17.77
N LEU A 694 -29.57 -6.78 -16.53
CA LEU A 694 -29.74 -7.62 -15.34
C LEU A 694 -31.15 -8.22 -15.27
N ILE A 695 -32.21 -7.41 -15.43
CA ILE A 695 -33.59 -7.91 -15.42
C ILE A 695 -33.83 -8.92 -16.54
N HIS A 696 -33.34 -8.65 -17.74
CA HIS A 696 -33.43 -9.58 -18.88
C HIS A 696 -32.75 -10.93 -18.58
N LYS A 697 -31.54 -10.91 -17.98
CA LYS A 697 -30.79 -12.11 -17.64
C LYS A 697 -31.41 -12.90 -16.49
N LEU A 698 -32.06 -12.23 -15.53
CA LEU A 698 -32.83 -12.88 -14.46
C LEU A 698 -34.09 -13.57 -15.00
N MET A 699 -34.83 -12.93 -15.92
CA MET A 699 -35.98 -13.55 -16.62
C MET A 699 -35.58 -14.79 -17.44
N LYS A 700 -34.37 -14.79 -18.02
CA LYS A 700 -33.83 -15.95 -18.75
C LYS A 700 -33.20 -17.02 -17.84
N GLY A 701 -33.08 -16.77 -16.53
CA GLY A 701 -32.44 -17.70 -15.60
C GLY A 701 -30.94 -17.91 -15.85
N GLN A 702 -30.22 -16.89 -16.32
CA GLN A 702 -28.82 -17.03 -16.72
C GLN A 702 -27.90 -17.35 -15.53
N THR A 703 -27.26 -18.53 -15.56
CA THR A 703 -26.46 -19.03 -14.43
C THR A 703 -25.25 -18.16 -14.07
N ASP A 704 -24.63 -17.50 -15.05
CA ASP A 704 -23.41 -16.71 -14.82
C ASP A 704 -23.72 -15.40 -14.08
N VAL A 705 -24.88 -14.82 -14.35
CA VAL A 705 -25.38 -13.62 -13.66
C VAL A 705 -25.93 -13.98 -12.29
N LEU A 706 -26.66 -15.10 -12.17
CA LEU A 706 -27.18 -15.58 -10.88
C LEU A 706 -26.07 -15.90 -9.87
N GLN A 707 -24.88 -16.27 -10.32
CA GLN A 707 -23.71 -16.47 -9.44
C GLN A 707 -23.19 -15.18 -8.78
N LEU A 708 -23.50 -14.01 -9.35
CA LEU A 708 -23.18 -12.71 -8.75
C LEU A 708 -24.21 -12.31 -7.68
N MET A 709 -25.37 -12.98 -7.66
CA MET A 709 -26.46 -12.72 -6.73
C MET A 709 -26.34 -13.60 -5.48
N GLY A 710 -27.07 -13.24 -4.44
CA GLY A 710 -27.19 -14.02 -3.20
C GLY A 710 -28.17 -15.19 -3.36
N GLN A 711 -29.03 -15.37 -2.36
CA GLN A 711 -30.05 -16.42 -2.40
C GLN A 711 -31.02 -16.19 -3.57
N ASN A 712 -31.07 -17.15 -4.50
CA ASN A 712 -32.06 -17.17 -5.57
C ASN A 712 -33.37 -17.84 -5.09
N PRO A 713 -34.50 -17.11 -5.03
CA PRO A 713 -35.81 -17.69 -4.71
C PRO A 713 -36.29 -18.69 -5.78
N PHE A 714 -35.98 -18.44 -7.05
CA PHE A 714 -36.49 -19.19 -8.20
C PHE A 714 -35.46 -20.23 -8.68
N LYS A 715 -35.30 -21.33 -7.93
CA LYS A 715 -34.30 -22.37 -8.24
C LYS A 715 -34.67 -23.31 -9.38
N GLU A 716 -35.95 -23.63 -9.52
CA GLU A 716 -36.44 -24.64 -10.47
C GLU A 716 -36.71 -24.05 -11.85
N SER A 717 -37.37 -22.90 -11.89
CA SER A 717 -37.69 -22.17 -13.12
C SER A 717 -37.57 -20.66 -12.90
N PRO A 718 -37.12 -19.88 -13.90
CA PRO A 718 -37.09 -18.43 -13.79
C PRO A 718 -38.51 -17.85 -13.60
N PRO A 719 -38.64 -16.69 -12.95
CA PRO A 719 -39.94 -16.06 -12.70
C PRO A 719 -40.61 -15.62 -14.00
N ARG A 720 -41.96 -15.66 -14.02
CA ARG A 720 -42.76 -15.17 -15.16
C ARG A 720 -42.93 -13.65 -15.18
N PHE A 721 -42.82 -13.02 -14.02
CA PHE A 721 -42.98 -11.59 -13.82
C PHE A 721 -41.83 -11.06 -12.95
N ILE A 722 -41.21 -9.95 -13.36
CA ILE A 722 -40.24 -9.21 -12.55
C ILE A 722 -40.61 -7.74 -12.51
N ARG A 723 -40.46 -7.11 -11.35
CA ARG A 723 -40.49 -5.66 -11.17
C ARG A 723 -39.37 -5.21 -10.24
N ALA A 724 -39.08 -3.91 -10.25
CA ALA A 724 -38.03 -3.32 -9.43
C ALA A 724 -38.56 -2.09 -8.69
N GLN A 725 -38.37 -2.07 -7.38
CA GLN A 725 -38.86 -1.04 -6.48
C GLN A 725 -37.70 -0.30 -5.82
N LEU A 726 -37.88 1.00 -5.59
CA LEU A 726 -36.97 1.83 -4.81
C LEU A 726 -37.50 2.01 -3.40
N TYR A 727 -36.70 1.62 -2.43
CA TYR A 727 -36.97 1.79 -1.00
C TYR A 727 -35.94 2.73 -0.39
N LEU A 728 -36.33 3.43 0.68
CA LEU A 728 -35.43 4.16 1.56
C LEU A 728 -35.16 3.33 2.80
N TYR A 729 -33.89 2.99 3.01
CA TYR A 729 -33.42 2.22 4.16
C TYR A 729 -32.89 3.17 5.24
N HIS A 730 -33.20 2.85 6.49
CA HIS A 730 -32.71 3.53 7.67
C HIS A 730 -32.22 2.53 8.70
N TYR A 731 -31.23 2.92 9.50
CA TYR A 731 -30.89 2.12 10.68
C TYR A 731 -31.99 2.21 11.73
N THR A 732 -32.32 1.07 12.34
CA THR A 732 -33.34 0.98 13.41
C THR A 732 -33.04 1.92 14.57
N ARG A 733 -34.02 2.73 15.00
CA ARG A 733 -33.84 3.75 16.07
C ARG A 733 -34.02 3.22 17.49
N ASN A 734 -34.65 2.05 17.68
CA ASN A 734 -35.30 1.67 18.94
C ASN A 734 -34.41 1.03 20.03
N THR A 735 -33.09 1.22 20.00
CA THR A 735 -32.20 0.72 21.06
C THR A 735 -31.66 1.88 21.89
N SER A 736 -32.22 2.05 23.08
CA SER A 736 -31.84 3.06 24.07
C SER A 736 -30.51 2.70 24.72
N SER A 737 -29.47 3.42 24.32
CA SER A 737 -28.08 3.39 24.83
C SER A 737 -27.13 2.33 24.28
N LEU A 738 -25.92 2.79 23.97
CA LEU A 738 -24.76 2.02 23.51
C LEU A 738 -24.39 0.89 24.50
N TRP A 739 -24.65 1.11 25.79
CA TRP A 739 -24.45 0.14 26.88
C TRP A 739 -25.38 -1.07 26.78
N GLN A 740 -26.67 -0.88 26.52
CA GLN A 740 -27.60 -2.01 26.38
C GLN A 740 -27.26 -2.86 25.13
N VAL A 741 -26.81 -2.23 24.05
CA VAL A 741 -26.48 -2.96 22.81
C VAL A 741 -25.21 -3.81 22.95
N LEU A 742 -24.18 -3.31 23.65
CA LEU A 742 -22.91 -4.03 23.86
C LEU A 742 -23.04 -5.24 24.80
N PHE A 743 -23.95 -5.18 25.78
CA PHE A 743 -24.03 -6.18 26.86
C PHE A 743 -25.30 -7.04 26.87
N HIS A 744 -26.36 -6.69 26.13
CA HIS A 744 -27.57 -7.51 25.97
C HIS A 744 -27.92 -7.79 24.48
N PRO A 745 -27.62 -9.01 23.97
CA PRO A 745 -27.94 -9.40 22.59
C PRO A 745 -29.32 -10.06 22.41
N SER A 746 -30.12 -10.18 23.47
CA SER A 746 -31.29 -11.07 23.53
C SER A 746 -32.61 -10.44 23.04
N GLY A 747 -32.65 -10.08 21.77
CA GLY A 747 -33.89 -9.77 21.03
C GLY A 747 -33.68 -9.98 19.53
N GLU A 748 -34.74 -10.24 18.76
CA GLU A 748 -34.68 -10.29 17.30
C GLU A 748 -34.28 -8.90 16.76
N LYS A 749 -32.98 -8.69 16.55
CA LYS A 749 -32.44 -7.40 16.11
C LYS A 749 -32.69 -7.23 14.61
N ALA A 750 -33.74 -6.51 14.23
CA ALA A 750 -33.78 -5.84 12.94
C ALA A 750 -32.64 -4.80 12.89
N TRP A 751 -31.87 -4.79 11.80
CA TRP A 751 -30.78 -3.81 11.60
C TRP A 751 -31.25 -2.60 10.80
N TRP A 752 -32.22 -2.85 9.91
CA TRP A 752 -32.76 -1.87 8.99
C TRP A 752 -34.28 -1.76 9.13
N THR A 753 -34.79 -0.56 8.91
CA THR A 753 -36.19 -0.29 8.54
C THR A 753 -36.19 0.22 7.11
N ARG A 754 -37.19 -0.16 6.31
CA ARG A 754 -37.34 0.34 4.94
C ARG A 754 -38.71 0.97 4.72
N GLU A 755 -38.75 2.04 3.95
CA GLU A 755 -39.96 2.71 3.50
C GLU A 755 -40.04 2.62 1.97
N PHE A 756 -41.21 2.28 1.44
CA PHE A 756 -41.42 2.28 -0.01
C PHE A 756 -41.46 3.72 -0.51
N ASN A 757 -40.63 4.04 -1.51
CA ASN A 757 -40.60 5.37 -2.11
C ASN A 757 -41.36 5.38 -3.44
N ARG A 758 -40.92 4.57 -4.41
CA ARG A 758 -41.53 4.49 -5.74
C ARG A 758 -41.19 3.20 -6.47
N GLU A 759 -41.96 2.88 -7.50
CA GLU A 759 -41.56 1.88 -8.49
C GLU A 759 -40.37 2.43 -9.32
N TYR A 760 -39.28 1.67 -9.38
CA TYR A 760 -38.09 2.08 -10.16
C TYR A 760 -38.27 1.78 -11.65
N LEU A 761 -38.87 0.63 -11.95
CA LEU A 761 -39.37 0.31 -13.28
C LEU A 761 -40.88 0.58 -13.31
N PRO A 762 -41.39 1.45 -14.19
CA PRO A 762 -42.81 1.79 -14.23
C PRO A 762 -43.69 0.67 -14.82
N PHE A 763 -43.10 -0.42 -15.31
CA PHE A 763 -43.79 -1.55 -15.92
C PHE A 763 -43.29 -2.89 -15.36
N VAL A 764 -44.17 -3.88 -15.32
CA VAL A 764 -43.81 -5.27 -14.98
C VAL A 764 -43.27 -5.96 -16.23
N VAL A 765 -42.08 -6.53 -16.11
CA VAL A 765 -41.48 -7.33 -17.19
C VAL A 765 -42.09 -8.73 -17.14
N ASN A 766 -42.66 -9.16 -18.24
CA ASN A 766 -43.24 -10.49 -18.45
C ASN A 766 -42.76 -11.06 -19.79
N ASN A 767 -43.17 -12.28 -20.14
CA ASN A 767 -42.74 -12.91 -21.40
C ASN A 767 -43.18 -12.12 -22.66
N SER A 768 -44.32 -11.42 -22.62
CA SER A 768 -44.78 -10.60 -23.75
C SER A 768 -44.00 -9.29 -23.90
N SER A 769 -43.63 -8.65 -22.79
CA SER A 769 -42.85 -7.40 -22.76
C SER A 769 -41.34 -7.63 -22.84
N LEU A 770 -40.89 -8.89 -22.77
CA LEU A 770 -39.49 -9.27 -22.96
C LEU A 770 -38.95 -8.80 -24.32
N SER A 771 -39.77 -8.86 -25.38
CA SER A 771 -39.40 -8.36 -26.71
C SER A 771 -39.20 -6.84 -26.71
N THR A 772 -40.03 -6.08 -25.98
CA THR A 772 -39.86 -4.64 -25.81
C THR A 772 -38.58 -4.31 -25.06
N LEU A 773 -38.26 -5.06 -24.00
CA LEU A 773 -37.00 -4.92 -23.26
C LEU A 773 -35.79 -5.24 -24.14
N GLU A 774 -35.87 -6.29 -24.95
CA GLU A 774 -34.83 -6.65 -25.92
C GLU A 774 -34.61 -5.53 -26.95
N ASN A 775 -35.68 -4.92 -27.48
CA ASN A 775 -35.58 -3.77 -28.38
C ASN A 775 -34.94 -2.54 -27.70
N MET A 776 -35.25 -2.28 -26.43
CA MET A 776 -34.60 -1.21 -25.66
C MET A 776 -33.10 -1.47 -25.46
N LEU A 777 -32.73 -2.71 -25.15
CA LEU A 777 -31.34 -3.13 -24.97
C LEU A 777 -30.56 -3.12 -26.29
N GLU A 778 -31.19 -3.48 -27.40
CA GLU A 778 -30.62 -3.42 -28.74
C GLU A 778 -30.37 -1.96 -29.16
N LYS A 779 -31.32 -1.05 -28.92
CA LYS A 779 -31.14 0.40 -29.12
C LYS A 779 -29.97 0.96 -28.30
N LYS A 780 -29.76 0.43 -27.09
CA LYS A 780 -28.63 0.77 -26.21
C LYS A 780 -27.35 -0.05 -26.51
N ARG A 781 -27.37 -0.93 -27.51
CA ARG A 781 -26.25 -1.77 -27.99
C ARG A 781 -25.70 -2.79 -26.99
N ILE A 782 -26.44 -3.10 -25.92
CA ILE A 782 -26.03 -4.05 -24.87
C ILE A 782 -26.52 -5.48 -25.19
N TYR A 783 -27.53 -5.62 -26.04
CA TYR A 783 -28.04 -6.90 -26.50
C TYR A 783 -27.92 -7.02 -28.02
N ARG A 784 -27.34 -8.13 -28.48
CA ARG A 784 -27.14 -8.44 -29.90
C ARG A 784 -27.44 -9.93 -30.14
N PRO A 785 -28.65 -10.29 -30.57
CA PRO A 785 -29.03 -11.69 -30.73
C PRO A 785 -28.22 -12.41 -31.83
N ASN A 786 -27.79 -11.68 -32.87
CA ASN A 786 -27.09 -12.23 -34.03
C ASN A 786 -25.55 -12.08 -33.96
N PHE A 787 -24.99 -11.75 -32.79
CA PHE A 787 -23.54 -11.60 -32.65
C PHE A 787 -22.86 -12.97 -32.69
N LYS A 788 -22.02 -13.20 -33.70
CA LYS A 788 -21.27 -14.46 -33.82
C LYS A 788 -20.11 -14.46 -32.82
N PRO A 789 -19.96 -15.50 -31.98
CA PRO A 789 -18.81 -15.62 -31.09
C PRO A 789 -17.51 -15.76 -31.89
N GLU A 790 -16.42 -15.27 -31.31
CA GLU A 790 -15.07 -15.36 -31.89
C GLU A 790 -14.64 -16.84 -31.98
N ASN A 791 -13.88 -17.18 -33.04
CA ASN A 791 -13.35 -18.53 -33.20
C ASN A 791 -12.27 -18.81 -32.15
N THR A 792 -12.49 -19.81 -31.31
CA THR A 792 -11.57 -20.21 -30.24
C THR A 792 -10.83 -21.49 -30.62
N TRP A 793 -9.53 -21.55 -30.30
CA TRP A 793 -8.70 -22.72 -30.62
C TRP A 793 -7.45 -22.77 -29.71
N GLY A 794 -6.86 -23.96 -29.62
CA GLY A 794 -5.58 -24.18 -28.93
C GLY A 794 -5.68 -24.53 -27.44
N PHE A 795 -4.52 -24.87 -26.87
CA PHE A 795 -4.37 -25.32 -25.48
C PHE A 795 -4.70 -24.22 -24.46
N LEU A 796 -4.41 -22.95 -24.77
CA LEU A 796 -4.58 -21.85 -23.84
C LEU A 796 -6.05 -21.63 -23.47
N TYR A 797 -6.94 -21.68 -24.47
CA TYR A 797 -8.39 -21.61 -24.24
C TYR A 797 -8.86 -22.75 -23.32
N ALA A 798 -8.43 -23.99 -23.62
CA ALA A 798 -8.78 -25.16 -22.81
C ALA A 798 -8.28 -25.04 -21.35
N LEU A 799 -7.05 -24.55 -21.15
CA LEU A 799 -6.46 -24.33 -19.84
C LEU A 799 -7.26 -23.33 -19.00
N ILE A 800 -7.55 -22.15 -19.56
CA ILE A 800 -8.28 -21.10 -18.83
C ILE A 800 -9.71 -21.55 -18.53
N ARG A 801 -10.39 -22.21 -19.47
CA ARG A 801 -11.72 -22.78 -19.26
C ARG A 801 -11.72 -23.83 -18.13
N ASN A 802 -10.73 -24.71 -18.08
CA ASN A 802 -10.61 -25.70 -17.01
C ASN A 802 -10.34 -25.04 -15.64
N LEU A 803 -9.52 -23.98 -15.61
CA LEU A 803 -9.29 -23.19 -14.39
C LEU A 803 -10.57 -22.49 -13.91
N ARG A 804 -11.35 -21.92 -14.85
CA ARG A 804 -12.66 -21.33 -14.58
C ARG A 804 -13.58 -22.34 -13.91
N GLU A 805 -13.75 -23.51 -14.53
CA GLU A 805 -14.66 -24.54 -14.03
C GLU A 805 -14.22 -25.10 -12.67
N ALA A 806 -12.91 -25.22 -12.44
CA ALA A 806 -12.35 -25.62 -11.15
C ALA A 806 -12.64 -24.59 -10.04
N HIS A 807 -12.56 -23.29 -10.35
CA HIS A 807 -12.81 -22.24 -9.34
C HIS A 807 -14.29 -21.93 -9.16
N ARG A 808 -15.17 -22.26 -10.11
CA ARG A 808 -16.58 -21.83 -10.15
C ARG A 808 -17.36 -22.14 -8.87
N ARG A 809 -16.94 -23.18 -8.14
CA ARG A 809 -17.55 -23.61 -6.87
C ARG A 809 -16.90 -23.03 -5.62
N ILE A 810 -15.82 -22.25 -5.77
CA ILE A 810 -15.02 -21.70 -4.68
C ILE A 810 -15.39 -20.24 -4.45
N ALA A 811 -15.68 -19.88 -3.20
CA ALA A 811 -15.92 -18.49 -2.83
C ALA A 811 -14.68 -17.60 -3.12
N PRO A 812 -14.86 -16.36 -3.63
CA PRO A 812 -13.76 -15.43 -3.89
C PRO A 812 -12.79 -15.22 -2.72
N THR A 813 -13.33 -15.13 -1.50
CA THR A 813 -12.59 -14.97 -0.25
C THR A 813 -11.66 -16.14 0.01
N THR A 814 -12.17 -17.36 -0.19
CA THR A 814 -11.41 -18.60 -0.06
C THR A 814 -10.27 -18.63 -1.07
N LEU A 815 -10.53 -18.28 -2.33
CA LEU A 815 -9.48 -18.21 -3.36
C LEU A 815 -8.36 -17.25 -2.95
N ILE A 816 -8.69 -16.01 -2.55
CA ILE A 816 -7.67 -15.05 -2.12
C ILE A 816 -6.89 -15.56 -0.89
N ASN A 817 -7.57 -16.16 0.10
CA ASN A 817 -6.93 -16.71 1.29
C ASN A 817 -5.97 -17.85 0.96
N THR A 818 -6.33 -18.73 0.02
CA THR A 818 -5.42 -19.78 -0.46
C THR A 818 -4.19 -19.20 -1.16
N LEU A 819 -4.36 -18.16 -1.99
CA LEU A 819 -3.24 -17.47 -2.64
C LEU A 819 -2.31 -16.81 -1.62
N LEU A 820 -2.84 -16.17 -0.58
CA LEU A 820 -2.05 -15.61 0.52
C LEU A 820 -1.31 -16.71 1.30
N PHE A 821 -1.97 -17.84 1.56
CA PHE A 821 -1.34 -18.97 2.22
C PHE A 821 -0.18 -19.54 1.40
N ILE A 822 -0.32 -19.62 0.08
CA ILE A 822 0.77 -19.98 -0.84
C ILE A 822 1.94 -19.00 -0.70
N VAL A 823 1.69 -17.69 -0.67
CA VAL A 823 2.73 -16.67 -0.47
C VAL A 823 3.46 -16.89 0.86
N VAL A 824 2.73 -17.05 1.97
CA VAL A 824 3.32 -17.28 3.30
C VAL A 824 4.16 -18.56 3.31
N THR A 825 3.64 -19.64 2.73
CA THR A 825 4.34 -20.93 2.63
C THR A 825 5.63 -20.79 1.83
N CYS A 826 5.59 -20.15 0.67
CA CYS A 826 6.76 -19.85 -0.15
C CYS A 826 7.79 -18.98 0.57
N LEU A 827 7.35 -17.98 1.35
CA LEU A 827 8.24 -17.14 2.15
C LEU A 827 8.91 -17.95 3.27
N VAL A 828 8.17 -18.81 3.97
CA VAL A 828 8.71 -19.71 5.00
C VAL A 828 9.72 -20.68 4.40
N LEU A 829 9.38 -21.34 3.28
CA LEU A 829 10.30 -22.22 2.55
C LEU A 829 11.55 -21.49 2.08
N LYS A 830 11.42 -20.25 1.60
CA LYS A 830 12.56 -19.41 1.20
C LYS A 830 13.46 -19.05 2.37
N VAL A 831 12.90 -18.73 3.54
CA VAL A 831 13.67 -18.46 4.76
C VAL A 831 14.36 -19.73 5.26
N TRP A 832 13.63 -20.86 5.26
CA TRP A 832 14.17 -22.17 5.62
C TRP A 832 15.34 -22.56 4.71
N TRP A 833 15.15 -22.52 3.38
CA TRP A 833 16.18 -22.83 2.39
C TRP A 833 17.43 -21.95 2.54
N ARG A 834 17.27 -20.67 2.87
CA ARG A 834 18.43 -19.79 3.16
C ARG A 834 19.19 -20.21 4.41
N ARG A 835 18.51 -20.80 5.40
CA ARG A 835 19.09 -21.19 6.68
C ARG A 835 19.73 -22.58 6.61
N THR A 836 19.06 -23.55 6.01
CA THR A 836 19.58 -24.91 5.80
C THR A 836 20.61 -24.97 4.66
N GLY A 837 20.35 -24.28 3.55
CA GLY A 837 21.25 -24.22 2.40
C GLY A 837 22.66 -23.73 2.75
N ARG A 838 22.79 -22.75 3.66
CA ARG A 838 24.10 -22.31 4.17
C ARG A 838 24.82 -23.40 4.96
N ASN A 839 24.10 -24.20 5.74
CA ASN A 839 24.68 -25.29 6.54
C ASN A 839 25.12 -26.49 5.67
N THR A 840 24.36 -26.82 4.61
CA THR A 840 24.76 -27.84 3.64
C THR A 840 25.95 -27.39 2.79
N LEU A 841 26.01 -26.12 2.36
CA LEU A 841 27.15 -25.63 1.56
C LEU A 841 28.44 -25.54 2.39
N SER A 842 28.34 -25.25 3.70
CA SER A 842 29.50 -25.33 4.59
C SER A 842 29.98 -26.77 4.81
N LEU A 843 29.06 -27.75 4.86
CA LEU A 843 29.41 -29.17 4.96
C LEU A 843 30.15 -29.69 3.70
N PHE A 844 29.68 -29.31 2.51
CA PHE A 844 30.40 -29.63 1.26
C PHE A 844 31.81 -29.00 1.20
N ARG A 845 31.96 -27.76 1.69
CA ARG A 845 33.27 -27.08 1.73
C ARG A 845 34.25 -27.67 2.74
N VAL A 846 33.74 -28.33 3.78
CA VAL A 846 34.56 -29.08 4.74
C VAL A 846 34.97 -30.44 4.16
N HIS A 847 34.10 -31.09 3.38
CA HIS A 847 34.41 -32.34 2.69
C HIS A 847 35.45 -32.14 1.57
N ASP A 848 35.34 -31.07 0.77
CA ASP A 848 36.34 -30.73 -0.25
C ASP A 848 37.72 -30.40 0.37
N LYS A 849 37.74 -29.76 1.56
CA LYS A 849 39.00 -29.53 2.29
C LYS A 849 39.60 -30.81 2.87
N SER A 850 38.76 -31.76 3.28
CA SER A 850 39.18 -33.07 3.79
C SER A 850 39.72 -33.98 2.67
N GLU A 851 39.11 -33.96 1.48
CA GLU A 851 39.62 -34.70 0.31
C GLU A 851 40.85 -34.04 -0.33
N ALA A 852 40.97 -32.70 -0.24
CA ALA A 852 42.18 -32.00 -0.69
C ALA A 852 43.38 -32.23 0.25
N THR A 853 43.14 -32.48 1.54
CA THR A 853 44.20 -32.82 2.50
C THR A 853 44.58 -34.30 2.45
N SER A 854 43.66 -35.21 2.14
CA SER A 854 44.02 -36.62 1.93
C SER A 854 44.74 -36.88 0.60
N LYS A 855 44.48 -36.08 -0.45
CA LYS A 855 45.21 -36.19 -1.74
C LYS A 855 46.58 -35.51 -1.75
N ALA A 856 46.91 -34.74 -0.71
CA ALA A 856 48.21 -34.12 -0.54
C ALA A 856 49.20 -35.02 0.23
N SER A 857 48.72 -36.04 0.97
CA SER A 857 49.59 -37.03 1.62
C SER A 857 49.99 -38.21 0.74
N ASP A 858 49.34 -38.38 -0.42
CA ASP A 858 49.51 -39.56 -1.29
C ASP A 858 50.24 -39.21 -2.62
N ARG A 859 51.05 -38.14 -2.64
CA ARG A 859 51.87 -37.74 -3.81
C ARG A 859 53.30 -37.35 -3.44
N GLU A 860 53.97 -38.22 -2.69
CA GLU A 860 55.43 -38.25 -2.63
C GLU A 860 55.86 -39.69 -2.91
N GLU A 861 55.71 -40.13 -4.16
CA GLU A 861 56.55 -41.17 -4.78
C GLU A 861 56.26 -41.22 -6.29
N ASP A 862 57.30 -41.57 -7.04
CA ASP A 862 57.43 -41.73 -8.49
C ASP A 862 57.70 -40.49 -9.36
N THR A 863 58.98 -40.39 -9.71
CA THR A 863 59.65 -39.56 -10.71
C THR A 863 59.60 -40.16 -12.13
N ASP A 864 59.72 -39.24 -13.09
CA ASP A 864 60.34 -39.37 -14.43
C ASP A 864 59.54 -39.70 -15.71
N ILE A 865 59.95 -38.93 -16.73
CA ILE A 865 59.93 -39.09 -18.20
C ILE A 865 58.85 -38.32 -19.01
N ALA A 866 59.38 -37.67 -20.03
CA ALA A 866 58.88 -36.56 -20.84
C ALA A 866 58.01 -36.92 -22.06
N ASP A 867 57.53 -35.84 -22.67
CA ASP A 867 57.22 -35.59 -24.09
C ASP A 867 55.77 -35.54 -24.61
N GLU A 868 55.43 -34.29 -24.96
CA GLU A 868 54.87 -33.77 -26.21
C GLU A 868 53.56 -34.29 -26.86
N SER A 869 52.80 -33.27 -27.29
CA SER A 869 51.85 -33.22 -28.41
C SER A 869 50.35 -33.46 -28.13
N THR A 870 49.65 -32.32 -28.11
CA THR A 870 48.37 -32.02 -28.78
C THR A 870 47.26 -33.07 -28.91
N ASN A 871 46.14 -32.70 -28.29
CA ASN A 871 44.79 -32.65 -28.87
C ASN A 871 43.96 -33.95 -28.90
N LYS A 872 43.12 -34.14 -27.87
CA LYS A 872 41.78 -34.73 -27.97
C LYS A 872 40.95 -34.40 -26.72
N ASN A 873 40.28 -33.24 -26.76
CA ASN A 873 39.16 -32.93 -25.88
C ASN A 873 37.93 -33.76 -26.31
N VAL A 874 37.85 -35.02 -25.89
CA VAL A 874 36.61 -35.79 -25.93
C VAL A 874 36.44 -36.60 -24.64
N SER A 875 35.35 -36.28 -23.94
CA SER A 875 34.64 -37.10 -22.95
C SER A 875 35.38 -37.56 -21.68
N ARG A 876 35.30 -36.75 -20.62
CA ARG A 876 35.20 -37.30 -19.25
C ARG A 876 34.28 -36.45 -18.36
N TRP A 877 33.07 -36.19 -18.85
CA TRP A 877 31.95 -35.91 -17.94
C TRP A 877 31.60 -37.22 -17.24
N LYS A 878 32.23 -37.45 -16.09
CA LYS A 878 31.83 -38.52 -15.17
C LYS A 878 30.34 -38.33 -14.86
N ARG A 879 29.58 -39.34 -15.27
CA ARG A 879 28.18 -39.62 -14.96
C ARG A 879 27.87 -39.16 -13.52
N ILE A 880 27.26 -38.00 -13.36
CA ILE A 880 26.64 -37.59 -12.10
C ILE A 880 25.55 -38.62 -11.84
N ASN A 881 25.60 -39.29 -10.69
CA ASN A 881 24.68 -40.37 -10.35
C ASN A 881 23.27 -39.78 -10.10
N VAL A 882 22.51 -39.56 -11.18
CA VAL A 882 21.20 -38.88 -11.18
C VAL A 882 20.19 -39.64 -10.32
N THR A 883 20.29 -40.97 -10.26
CA THR A 883 19.47 -41.84 -9.41
C THR A 883 19.69 -41.56 -7.93
N GLY A 884 20.95 -41.50 -7.47
CA GLY A 884 21.25 -41.18 -6.07
C GLY A 884 20.84 -39.77 -5.63
N CYS A 885 20.82 -38.79 -6.56
CA CYS A 885 20.31 -37.45 -6.30
C CYS A 885 18.77 -37.43 -6.22
N MET A 886 18.11 -38.15 -7.12
CA MET A 886 16.65 -38.31 -7.13
C MET A 886 16.13 -39.07 -5.91
N ASP A 887 16.85 -40.09 -5.45
CA ASP A 887 16.50 -40.87 -4.26
C ASP A 887 16.70 -40.06 -2.98
N LYS A 888 17.79 -39.26 -2.88
CA LYS A 888 17.96 -38.31 -1.77
C LYS A 888 16.93 -37.18 -1.78
N LEU A 889 16.51 -36.69 -2.95
CA LEU A 889 15.42 -35.73 -3.07
C LEU A 889 14.07 -36.32 -2.65
N ARG A 890 13.83 -37.60 -2.98
CA ARG A 890 12.62 -38.34 -2.58
C ARG A 890 12.60 -38.60 -1.07
N GLU A 891 13.73 -38.94 -0.48
CA GLU A 891 13.90 -39.11 0.96
C GLU A 891 13.73 -37.78 1.71
N MET A 892 14.34 -36.69 1.21
CA MET A 892 14.15 -35.35 1.75
C MET A 892 12.70 -34.87 1.64
N SER A 893 12.02 -35.18 0.53
CA SER A 893 10.58 -34.91 0.33
C SER A 893 9.72 -35.64 1.35
N ARG A 894 10.04 -36.91 1.63
CA ARG A 894 9.32 -37.76 2.59
C ARG A 894 9.47 -37.23 4.02
N VAL A 895 10.70 -36.94 4.44
CA VAL A 895 11.00 -36.33 5.75
C VAL A 895 10.39 -34.93 5.88
N LEU A 896 10.32 -34.17 4.79
CA LEU A 896 9.67 -32.85 4.75
C LEU A 896 8.15 -32.96 4.92
N CYS A 897 7.50 -33.89 4.22
CA CYS A 897 6.07 -34.17 4.40
C CYS A 897 5.78 -34.59 5.84
N GLU A 898 6.58 -35.46 6.43
CA GLU A 898 6.38 -35.96 7.78
C GLU A 898 6.54 -34.84 8.84
N LYS A 899 7.53 -33.96 8.67
CA LYS A 899 7.75 -32.78 9.53
C LYS A 899 6.70 -31.69 9.36
N ILE A 900 6.20 -31.48 8.14
CA ILE A 900 5.09 -30.56 7.89
C ILE A 900 3.80 -31.12 8.49
N THR A 901 3.56 -32.43 8.39
CA THR A 901 2.37 -33.09 8.95
C THR A 901 2.38 -33.03 10.48
N THR A 902 3.54 -33.23 11.12
CA THR A 902 3.70 -33.05 12.58
C THR A 902 3.61 -31.59 13.00
N TRP A 903 4.15 -30.64 12.23
CA TRP A 903 4.02 -29.21 12.52
C TRP A 903 2.57 -28.73 12.37
N CYS A 904 1.86 -29.15 11.32
CA CYS A 904 0.43 -28.94 11.16
C CYS A 904 -0.35 -29.57 12.31
N GLY A 905 -0.05 -30.82 12.69
CA GLY A 905 -0.63 -31.45 13.88
C GLY A 905 -0.43 -30.64 15.16
N PHE A 906 0.76 -30.07 15.37
CA PHE A 906 1.09 -29.25 16.54
C PHE A 906 0.42 -27.88 16.53
N VAL A 907 0.27 -27.26 15.36
CA VAL A 907 -0.38 -25.95 15.19
C VAL A 907 -1.91 -26.08 15.25
N PHE A 908 -2.49 -27.19 14.80
CA PHE A 908 -3.94 -27.36 14.70
C PHE A 908 -4.57 -28.19 15.83
N CYS A 909 -3.90 -29.19 16.43
CA CYS A 909 -4.47 -29.99 17.53
C CYS A 909 -4.34 -29.34 18.92
N LYS A 910 -3.21 -28.68 19.23
CA LYS A 910 -3.02 -28.04 20.55
C LYS A 910 -4.01 -26.92 20.88
N PRO A 911 -4.42 -26.06 19.94
CA PRO A 911 -5.48 -25.08 20.19
C PRO A 911 -6.83 -25.76 20.45
N GLN A 912 -7.10 -26.90 19.83
CA GLN A 912 -8.34 -27.65 20.00
C GLN A 912 -8.41 -28.34 21.36
N GLU A 913 -7.32 -28.94 21.85
CA GLU A 913 -7.22 -29.45 23.22
C GLU A 913 -7.29 -28.33 24.28
N SER A 914 -6.64 -27.19 24.02
CA SER A 914 -6.69 -26.02 24.90
C SER A 914 -8.09 -25.42 24.96
N TYR A 915 -8.80 -25.40 23.82
CA TYR A 915 -10.19 -24.99 23.74
C TYR A 915 -11.13 -25.97 24.46
N GLN A 916 -10.95 -27.28 24.30
CA GLN A 916 -11.71 -28.31 25.01
C GLN A 916 -11.47 -28.24 26.53
N ARG A 917 -10.23 -28.01 26.97
CA ARG A 917 -9.90 -27.74 28.39
C ARG A 917 -10.58 -26.46 28.91
N CYS A 918 -10.54 -25.38 28.15
CA CYS A 918 -11.23 -24.14 28.52
C CYS A 918 -12.75 -24.33 28.56
N LEU A 919 -13.34 -25.09 27.62
CA LEU A 919 -14.77 -25.39 27.59
C LEU A 919 -15.19 -26.26 28.78
N MET A 920 -14.37 -27.25 29.16
CA MET A 920 -14.56 -28.07 30.36
C MET A 920 -14.42 -27.25 31.64
N LEU A 921 -13.42 -26.37 31.74
CA LEU A 921 -13.24 -25.44 32.87
C LEU A 921 -14.40 -24.44 32.97
N TRP A 922 -14.94 -24.00 31.83
CA TRP A 922 -16.09 -23.09 31.77
C TRP A 922 -17.39 -23.79 32.18
N LYS A 923 -17.61 -25.04 31.73
CA LYS A 923 -18.77 -25.86 32.15
C LYS A 923 -18.72 -26.25 33.64
N THR A 924 -17.54 -26.53 34.18
CA THR A 924 -17.38 -26.94 35.59
C THR A 924 -17.48 -25.76 36.58
N ARG A 925 -17.12 -24.53 36.17
CA ARG A 925 -17.20 -23.35 37.07
C ARG A 925 -18.56 -22.65 37.09
N MET A 926 -19.40 -22.76 36.05
CA MET A 926 -20.69 -22.06 36.01
C MET A 926 -21.71 -22.43 37.11
N PRO A 927 -21.84 -23.68 37.60
CA PRO A 927 -22.78 -24.01 38.68
C PRO A 927 -22.45 -23.27 39.99
N SER A 928 -21.19 -22.90 40.20
CA SER A 928 -20.75 -22.18 41.40
C SER A 928 -21.03 -20.67 41.35
N VAL A 929 -21.13 -20.08 40.15
CA VAL A 929 -21.36 -18.64 39.96
C VAL A 929 -22.86 -18.31 39.98
N LYS A 930 -23.73 -19.21 39.48
CA LYS A 930 -25.19 -19.09 39.61
C LYS A 930 -25.74 -19.32 41.02
N LYS A 931 -24.92 -19.84 41.95
CA LYS A 931 -25.30 -20.03 43.36
C LYS A 931 -24.81 -18.89 44.27
N LYS A 932 -24.02 -17.96 43.72
CA LYS A 932 -23.42 -16.81 44.41
C LYS A 932 -23.84 -15.45 43.82
N ALA A 933 -24.52 -15.44 42.68
CA ALA A 933 -25.30 -14.33 42.15
C ALA A 933 -26.77 -14.70 42.30
#